data_AF-A0A660L326-F1
#
_entry.id   AF-A0A660L326-F1
#
_cell.length_a   1.000
_cell.length_b   1.000
_cell.length_c   1.000
_cell.angle_alpha   90.00
_cell.angle_beta   90.00
_cell.angle_gamma   90.00
#
_symmetry.space_group_name_H-M   'P 1'
#
loop_
_entity.id
_entity.type
_entity.pdbx_description
1 polymer ?
#
loop_
_entity_poly.entity_id
_entity_poly.type
_entity_poly.pdbx_seq_one_letter_code
_entity_poly.pdbx_strand_id
1 'polypeptide(L)'
;MAALTASAGLAAPAVAAVPPGPNGEAPRPSAATGATVAAPAVTGPIARTSPVGDAAHGYPFLATDVDLAKAGYVEEEYVISGQATRYNANGNTTATVTSTGHPYSTRIVVRRPVAPAKFNGTVIAEWTNVSNNWDQEVDWFQTHEHLLEEGYAWVGVSAQRVGLHSATGLKLWSPSRYGALDLTAANTINDDTLSFDVFSQAVKAVRSPAAGVDPLGSLAAPDYVIATGHSQSAGRLRTYANSVQPLANIVDAFILHGGGGAMRTDLPTPVFRINSEGDLSFGIANGARAADSPTFRNWEVAGASHGDWKLITDYGPLRKRDIGTYPGGYPGEPQTCTLPSLSRIPQHMVQNALTDHTFRWVAYGIQPPSAPVISTATAAGGAITRDALGLAQGGIRLSQQEAAIRINSGTNSGGGFCALDGSSLPMTDAQLATLYPTVQSYVDKVVATTLANAEKGYIVEDFTRDPAWYTDIRDLVDDYGSRIDAAVGTRLKASAAQAEAYGTADDKYTAIFYLEDIASQATSRISDAAVRDGVLRQARAVIALLQASIDNPTSTSTTGTVGGAVPATLALSVGAPATFGTFTPGVEQEYTATSDLSVTSTAGDAALSVSAPGFLTNGAFSLAEPLRVELAKSAWTGPTSNEKVVATFKQLIKKNDALRTGAYSKTVTFTLSTTNP
;
A
#
# COMPACT_ATOMS: atom_id res chain seq x y z
N MET A 1 -26.86 40.10 40.05
CA MET A 1 -26.76 38.71 39.57
C MET A 1 -26.70 38.77 38.04
N ALA A 2 -25.49 38.72 37.47
CA ALA A 2 -25.29 38.61 36.03
C ALA A 2 -24.50 37.32 35.81
N ALA A 3 -25.15 36.31 35.23
CA ALA A 3 -24.53 35.03 34.95
C ALA A 3 -23.96 35.06 33.52
N LEU A 4 -22.64 34.99 33.41
CA LEU A 4 -21.94 34.65 32.17
C LEU A 4 -22.20 33.16 31.87
N THR A 5 -22.86 32.86 30.76
CA THR A 5 -22.86 31.51 30.17
C THR A 5 -21.75 31.44 29.13
N ALA A 6 -20.59 30.92 29.52
CA ALA A 6 -19.56 30.48 28.60
C ALA A 6 -19.90 29.05 28.15
N SER A 7 -20.50 28.91 26.97
CA SER A 7 -20.61 27.62 26.29
C SER A 7 -19.29 27.34 25.57
N ALA A 8 -18.38 26.64 26.26
CA ALA A 8 -17.27 25.97 25.59
C ALA A 8 -17.85 24.84 24.74
N GLY A 9 -17.94 25.06 23.43
CA GLY A 9 -18.21 24.00 22.48
C GLY A 9 -17.05 23.00 22.54
N LEU A 10 -17.31 21.82 23.09
CA LEU A 10 -16.47 20.65 22.86
C LEU A 10 -16.54 20.35 21.36
N ALA A 11 -15.57 20.84 20.60
CA ALA A 11 -15.32 20.33 19.26
C ALA A 11 -15.04 18.84 19.42
N ALA A 12 -15.87 18.00 18.80
CA ALA A 12 -15.57 16.58 18.67
C ALA A 12 -14.16 16.46 18.06
N PRO A 13 -13.29 15.58 18.57
CA PRO A 13 -11.97 15.37 17.98
C PRO A 13 -12.17 15.04 16.50
N ALA A 14 -11.45 15.75 15.63
CA ALA A 14 -11.40 15.41 14.22
C ALA A 14 -10.92 13.95 14.14
N VAL A 15 -11.79 13.06 13.65
CA VAL A 15 -11.41 11.69 13.35
C VAL A 15 -10.32 11.82 12.28
N ALA A 16 -9.11 11.35 12.57
CA ALA A 16 -8.06 11.27 11.57
C ALA A 16 -8.58 10.43 10.41
N ALA A 17 -8.53 10.97 9.18
CA ALA A 17 -9.04 10.26 8.01
C ALA A 17 -8.27 8.95 7.75
N VAL A 18 -7.00 8.90 8.17
CA VAL A 18 -6.12 7.74 8.09
C VAL A 18 -5.98 7.07 9.47
N PRO A 19 -6.40 5.81 9.63
CA PRO A 19 -6.25 5.07 10.90
C PRO A 19 -4.78 4.70 11.18
N PRO A 20 -4.42 4.29 12.41
CA PRO A 20 -3.13 3.68 12.70
C PRO A 20 -2.86 2.45 11.82
N GLY A 21 -1.59 2.21 11.52
CA GLY A 21 -1.14 1.07 10.73
C GLY A 21 -1.38 -0.28 11.42
N PRO A 22 -1.16 -1.39 10.71
CA PRO A 22 -1.45 -2.74 11.21
C PRO A 22 -0.67 -3.11 12.48
N ASN A 23 0.47 -2.47 12.78
CA ASN A 23 1.22 -2.67 14.01
C ASN A 23 1.14 -1.45 14.96
N GLY A 24 0.15 -0.58 14.78
CA GLY A 24 -0.05 0.63 15.57
C GLY A 24 0.82 1.82 15.14
N GLU A 25 1.43 1.79 13.95
CA GLU A 25 2.21 2.90 13.43
C GLU A 25 1.32 4.12 13.20
N ALA A 26 1.79 5.31 13.61
CA ALA A 26 1.13 6.54 13.22
C ALA A 26 1.31 6.80 11.70
N PRO A 27 0.30 7.32 10.99
CA PRO A 27 0.46 7.76 9.61
C PRO A 27 1.60 8.79 9.47
N ARG A 28 2.42 8.61 8.44
CA ARG A 28 3.51 9.53 8.10
C ARG A 28 2.94 10.75 7.37
N PRO A 29 3.41 11.97 7.67
CA PRO A 29 3.05 13.12 6.86
C PRO A 29 3.43 12.91 5.40
N SER A 30 2.56 13.33 4.48
CA SER A 30 2.88 13.33 3.06
C SER A 30 4.14 14.17 2.78
N ALA A 31 5.00 13.65 1.90
CA ALA A 31 6.17 14.36 1.37
C ALA A 31 5.84 15.21 0.13
N ALA A 32 4.67 15.01 -0.48
CA ALA A 32 4.22 15.70 -1.67
C ALA A 32 3.59 17.05 -1.30
N THR A 33 4.29 18.14 -1.64
CA THR A 33 3.85 19.50 -1.29
C THR A 33 3.06 20.18 -2.40
N GLY A 34 3.34 19.82 -3.65
CA GLY A 34 2.72 20.45 -4.81
C GLY A 34 2.92 21.96 -4.90
N ALA A 35 3.97 22.49 -4.27
CA ALA A 35 4.10 23.93 -4.02
C ALA A 35 4.32 24.74 -5.31
N THR A 36 4.93 24.11 -6.32
CA THR A 36 5.24 24.70 -7.63
C THR A 36 4.12 24.51 -8.64
N VAL A 37 3.10 23.70 -8.33
CA VAL A 37 1.96 23.42 -9.19
C VAL A 37 0.91 24.50 -9.00
N ALA A 38 0.55 25.17 -10.09
CA ALA A 38 -0.51 26.18 -10.07
C ALA A 38 -1.86 25.54 -9.70
N ALA A 39 -2.63 26.20 -8.84
CA ALA A 39 -4.00 25.77 -8.56
C ALA A 39 -4.91 26.15 -9.75
N PRO A 40 -5.60 25.21 -10.40
CA PRO A 40 -6.54 25.55 -11.45
C PRO A 40 -7.83 26.15 -10.87
N ALA A 41 -8.56 26.88 -11.71
CA ALA A 41 -9.93 27.22 -11.42
C ALA A 41 -10.83 25.99 -11.60
N VAL A 42 -11.70 25.73 -10.62
CA VAL A 42 -12.64 24.61 -10.61
C VAL A 42 -14.06 25.14 -10.75
N THR A 43 -14.83 24.55 -11.67
CA THR A 43 -16.26 24.84 -11.85
C THR A 43 -17.06 23.54 -11.79
N GLY A 44 -18.14 23.53 -11.00
CA GLY A 44 -19.02 22.38 -10.85
C GLY A 44 -19.63 22.28 -9.45
N PRO A 45 -20.27 21.15 -9.12
CA PRO A 45 -20.47 19.99 -10.00
C PRO A 45 -21.33 20.33 -11.22
N ILE A 46 -21.00 19.77 -12.39
CA ILE A 46 -21.75 19.99 -13.63
C ILE A 46 -22.99 19.10 -13.62
N ALA A 47 -24.17 19.72 -13.43
CA ALA A 47 -25.44 19.02 -13.37
C ALA A 47 -25.69 18.15 -14.62
N ARG A 48 -26.37 17.01 -14.41
CA ARG A 48 -26.93 16.23 -15.51
C ARG A 48 -28.15 16.98 -16.07
N THR A 49 -28.20 17.16 -17.39
CA THR A 49 -29.32 17.79 -18.11
C THR A 49 -30.25 16.78 -18.78
N SER A 50 -29.83 15.51 -18.83
CA SER A 50 -30.63 14.37 -19.28
C SER A 50 -30.35 13.14 -18.40
N PRO A 51 -31.24 12.12 -18.40
CA PRO A 51 -30.93 10.82 -17.82
C PRO A 51 -29.70 10.17 -18.47
N VAL A 52 -29.05 9.25 -17.74
CA VAL A 52 -27.95 8.43 -18.29
C VAL A 52 -28.49 7.51 -19.38
N GLY A 53 -27.80 7.46 -20.52
CA GLY A 53 -28.22 6.72 -21.72
C GLY A 53 -29.12 7.51 -22.69
N ASP A 54 -29.49 8.75 -22.35
CA ASP A 54 -30.23 9.63 -23.27
C ASP A 54 -29.35 10.08 -24.45
N ALA A 55 -29.89 10.07 -25.67
CA ALA A 55 -29.17 10.43 -26.89
C ALA A 55 -28.68 11.90 -26.92
N ALA A 56 -29.21 12.77 -26.05
CA ALA A 56 -28.71 14.13 -25.88
C ALA A 56 -27.36 14.19 -25.13
N HIS A 57 -26.92 13.10 -24.51
CA HIS A 57 -25.64 12.99 -23.78
C HIS A 57 -25.43 14.11 -22.76
N GLY A 58 -26.49 14.44 -22.00
CA GLY A 58 -26.50 15.45 -20.94
C GLY A 58 -25.94 14.95 -19.61
N TYR A 59 -25.12 13.90 -19.61
CA TYR A 59 -24.54 13.25 -18.42
C TYR A 59 -23.03 13.02 -18.65
N PRO A 60 -22.23 12.72 -17.60
CA PRO A 60 -20.81 12.43 -17.77
C PRO A 60 -20.58 11.28 -18.75
N PHE A 61 -19.67 11.45 -19.71
CA PHE A 61 -19.24 10.35 -20.59
C PHE A 61 -18.69 9.20 -19.75
N LEU A 62 -19.17 7.97 -20.02
CA LEU A 62 -18.93 6.76 -19.21
C LEU A 62 -19.37 6.89 -17.74
N ALA A 63 -20.43 7.66 -17.45
CA ALA A 63 -21.08 7.66 -16.15
C ALA A 63 -21.29 6.22 -15.65
N THR A 64 -20.87 5.94 -14.41
CA THR A 64 -20.84 4.57 -13.89
C THR A 64 -22.24 3.97 -13.79
N ASP A 65 -22.34 2.67 -14.03
CA ASP A 65 -23.54 1.85 -13.80
C ASP A 65 -23.53 1.17 -12.42
N VAL A 66 -22.43 1.30 -11.67
CA VAL A 66 -22.34 0.90 -10.26
C VAL A 66 -23.34 1.71 -9.42
N ASP A 67 -24.07 1.03 -8.54
CA ASP A 67 -24.99 1.68 -7.59
C ASP A 67 -24.22 2.39 -6.47
N LEU A 68 -23.67 3.55 -6.79
CA LEU A 68 -22.90 4.37 -5.86
C LEU A 68 -23.73 4.80 -4.64
N ALA A 69 -25.02 5.07 -4.82
CA ALA A 69 -25.88 5.49 -3.71
C ALA A 69 -25.99 4.39 -2.66
N LYS A 70 -26.14 3.12 -3.08
CA LYS A 70 -26.11 1.95 -2.19
C LYS A 70 -24.75 1.80 -1.49
N ALA A 71 -23.64 2.09 -2.17
CA ALA A 71 -22.31 2.11 -1.56
C ALA A 71 -22.07 3.30 -0.59
N GLY A 72 -22.92 4.33 -0.65
CA GLY A 72 -22.74 5.58 0.10
C GLY A 72 -21.78 6.56 -0.56
N TYR A 73 -21.71 6.51 -1.90
CA TYR A 73 -20.85 7.30 -2.77
C TYR A 73 -21.68 8.19 -3.71
N VAL A 74 -21.00 9.18 -4.29
CA VAL A 74 -21.54 10.04 -5.36
C VAL A 74 -20.56 10.11 -6.51
N GLU A 75 -21.06 10.27 -7.73
CA GLU A 75 -20.29 10.64 -8.92
C GLU A 75 -20.62 12.08 -9.33
N GLU A 76 -19.60 12.93 -9.40
CA GLU A 76 -19.71 14.32 -9.79
C GLU A 76 -18.65 14.67 -10.84
N GLU A 77 -19.02 15.48 -11.83
CA GLU A 77 -18.09 15.94 -12.86
C GLU A 77 -17.79 17.42 -12.65
N TYR A 78 -16.53 17.80 -12.82
CA TYR A 78 -16.06 19.17 -12.67
C TYR A 78 -15.24 19.58 -13.89
N VAL A 79 -15.31 20.86 -14.24
CA VAL A 79 -14.39 21.48 -15.19
C VAL A 79 -13.23 22.10 -14.43
N ILE A 80 -12.01 21.80 -14.84
CA ILE A 80 -10.80 22.48 -14.38
C ILE A 80 -10.24 23.33 -15.52
N SER A 81 -9.74 24.51 -15.21
CA SER A 81 -9.12 25.40 -16.20
C SER A 81 -7.95 26.17 -15.60
N GLY A 82 -6.97 26.50 -16.44
CA GLY A 82 -5.76 27.17 -15.98
C GLY A 82 -4.80 27.43 -17.13
N GLN A 83 -3.54 27.66 -16.77
CA GLN A 83 -2.45 27.79 -17.72
C GLN A 83 -1.42 26.69 -17.44
N ALA A 84 -1.15 25.86 -18.44
CA ALA A 84 -0.26 24.72 -18.34
C ALA A 84 1.16 25.05 -18.84
N THR A 85 2.11 24.35 -18.25
CA THR A 85 3.53 24.33 -18.62
C THR A 85 3.83 23.14 -19.54
N ARG A 86 4.65 23.37 -20.56
CA ARG A 86 5.21 22.29 -21.38
C ARG A 86 6.61 21.94 -20.90
N TYR A 87 6.90 20.65 -20.93
CA TYR A 87 8.16 20.09 -20.49
C TYR A 87 8.85 19.34 -21.64
N ASN A 88 10.18 19.38 -21.66
CA ASN A 88 10.98 18.41 -22.38
C ASN A 88 11.16 17.17 -21.49
N ALA A 89 10.13 16.33 -21.42
CA ALA A 89 10.08 15.13 -20.57
C ALA A 89 10.38 13.88 -21.41
N ASN A 90 11.62 13.38 -21.34
CA ASN A 90 12.06 12.17 -22.05
C ASN A 90 11.85 10.88 -21.23
N GLY A 91 11.39 11.00 -19.98
CA GLY A 91 11.17 9.89 -19.05
C GLY A 91 12.46 9.28 -18.48
N ASN A 92 13.63 9.85 -18.73
CA ASN A 92 14.93 9.33 -18.26
C ASN A 92 15.67 10.32 -17.36
N THR A 93 15.43 11.62 -17.55
CA THR A 93 16.02 12.70 -16.74
C THR A 93 14.92 13.61 -16.22
N THR A 94 15.22 14.40 -15.19
CA THR A 94 14.34 15.50 -14.77
C THR A 94 14.12 16.42 -15.97
N ALA A 95 12.86 16.78 -16.21
CA ALA A 95 12.50 17.58 -17.38
C ALA A 95 13.04 19.02 -17.26
N THR A 96 13.10 19.70 -18.40
CA THR A 96 13.25 21.15 -18.44
C THR A 96 11.97 21.79 -18.98
N VAL A 97 11.64 22.98 -18.47
CA VAL A 97 10.52 23.77 -18.99
C VAL A 97 10.85 24.25 -20.40
N THR A 98 9.95 24.04 -21.35
CA THR A 98 10.10 24.53 -22.74
C THR A 98 9.29 25.79 -22.99
N SER A 99 8.10 25.89 -22.39
CA SER A 99 7.23 27.07 -22.47
C SER A 99 6.14 27.02 -21.39
N THR A 100 5.59 28.17 -21.03
CA THR A 100 4.56 28.33 -19.98
C THR A 100 3.39 29.17 -20.52
N GLY A 101 2.31 29.26 -19.74
CA GLY A 101 1.21 30.19 -20.05
C GLY A 101 0.19 29.66 -21.07
N HIS A 102 0.10 28.34 -21.26
CA HIS A 102 -0.78 27.75 -22.26
C HIS A 102 -2.18 27.51 -21.69
N PRO A 103 -3.22 28.24 -22.11
CA PRO A 103 -4.55 28.06 -21.54
C PRO A 103 -5.08 26.66 -21.84
N TYR A 104 -5.76 26.08 -20.85
CA TYR A 104 -6.51 24.85 -21.02
C TYR A 104 -7.81 24.88 -20.21
N SER A 105 -8.76 24.06 -20.64
CA SER A 105 -9.94 23.68 -19.89
C SER A 105 -10.26 22.22 -20.19
N THR A 106 -10.36 21.40 -19.15
CA THR A 106 -10.71 19.98 -19.26
C THR A 106 -11.61 19.57 -18.11
N ARG A 107 -11.95 18.28 -18.00
CA ARG A 107 -12.77 17.75 -16.92
C ARG A 107 -11.99 16.83 -15.98
N ILE A 108 -12.53 16.70 -14.76
CA ILE A 108 -12.30 15.57 -13.87
C ILE A 108 -13.64 14.94 -13.49
N VAL A 109 -13.68 13.63 -13.30
CA VAL A 109 -14.82 12.90 -12.72
C VAL A 109 -14.40 12.43 -11.34
N VAL A 110 -15.18 12.76 -10.32
CA VAL A 110 -14.91 12.43 -8.92
C VAL A 110 -15.95 11.44 -8.43
N ARG A 111 -15.50 10.28 -7.97
CA ARG A 111 -16.32 9.29 -7.26
C ARG A 111 -15.83 9.20 -5.83
N ARG A 112 -16.65 9.58 -4.86
CA ARG A 112 -16.21 9.73 -3.47
C ARG A 112 -17.28 9.34 -2.45
N PRO A 113 -16.89 9.01 -1.21
CA PRO A 113 -17.85 8.85 -0.12
C PRO A 113 -18.67 10.12 0.09
N VAL A 114 -19.95 9.95 0.42
CA VAL A 114 -20.82 11.06 0.85
C VAL A 114 -20.56 11.41 2.31
N ALA A 115 -20.34 10.40 3.16
CA ALA A 115 -20.10 10.58 4.58
C ALA A 115 -18.59 10.74 4.86
N PRO A 116 -18.14 11.83 5.52
CA PRO A 116 -16.72 12.04 5.83
C PRO A 116 -16.07 10.90 6.61
N ALA A 117 -16.81 10.24 7.49
CA ALA A 117 -16.31 9.11 8.28
C ALA A 117 -16.00 7.84 7.46
N LYS A 118 -16.46 7.77 6.21
CA LYS A 118 -16.14 6.66 5.30
C LYS A 118 -14.91 6.94 4.43
N PHE A 119 -14.39 8.17 4.41
CA PHE A 119 -13.24 8.52 3.61
C PHE A 119 -11.94 8.12 4.32
N ASN A 120 -11.11 7.32 3.65
CA ASN A 120 -9.86 6.80 4.23
C ASN A 120 -8.65 7.76 4.11
N GLY A 121 -8.89 9.01 3.72
CA GLY A 121 -7.84 10.02 3.55
C GLY A 121 -7.08 9.94 2.22
N THR A 122 -7.38 8.98 1.35
CA THR A 122 -6.61 8.74 0.12
C THR A 122 -7.41 8.95 -1.16
N VAL A 123 -6.82 9.67 -2.11
CA VAL A 123 -7.34 9.80 -3.47
C VAL A 123 -6.56 8.91 -4.44
N ILE A 124 -7.27 8.13 -5.25
CA ILE A 124 -6.74 7.46 -6.44
C ILE A 124 -6.98 8.37 -7.65
N ALA A 125 -5.91 8.97 -8.18
CA ALA A 125 -5.96 9.85 -9.34
C ALA A 125 -5.61 9.06 -10.61
N GLU A 126 -6.64 8.66 -11.36
CA GLU A 126 -6.47 7.90 -12.59
C GLU A 126 -6.28 8.83 -13.80
N TRP A 127 -5.15 8.67 -14.48
CA TRP A 127 -4.95 9.26 -15.80
C TRP A 127 -5.72 8.41 -16.83
N THR A 128 -6.83 8.94 -17.36
CA THR A 128 -7.70 8.22 -18.28
C THR A 128 -6.95 7.77 -19.52
N ASN A 129 -7.15 6.52 -19.92
CA ASN A 129 -6.53 5.97 -21.11
C ASN A 129 -7.26 6.48 -22.36
N VAL A 130 -6.53 6.81 -23.42
CA VAL A 130 -7.10 7.35 -24.67
C VAL A 130 -6.72 6.55 -25.92
N SER A 131 -6.32 5.28 -25.76
CA SER A 131 -5.90 4.42 -26.88
C SER A 131 -7.01 4.17 -27.90
N ASN A 132 -8.28 4.25 -27.49
CA ASN A 132 -9.42 4.20 -28.40
C ASN A 132 -9.80 5.56 -29.00
N ASN A 133 -9.04 6.62 -28.70
CA ASN A 133 -9.30 8.02 -29.03
C ASN A 133 -10.39 8.72 -28.18
N TRP A 134 -10.83 8.11 -27.09
CA TRP A 134 -11.69 8.73 -26.06
C TRP A 134 -11.22 8.30 -24.68
N ASP A 135 -11.64 8.99 -23.63
CA ASP A 135 -11.27 8.66 -22.25
C ASP A 135 -11.82 7.30 -21.81
N GLN A 136 -10.97 6.49 -21.17
CA GLN A 136 -11.33 5.22 -20.57
C GLN A 136 -10.77 5.15 -19.15
N GLU A 137 -11.63 4.74 -18.23
CA GLU A 137 -11.39 4.64 -16.79
C GLU A 137 -11.04 3.19 -16.43
N VAL A 138 -9.94 2.69 -17.01
CA VAL A 138 -9.59 1.27 -16.99
C VAL A 138 -9.35 0.76 -15.56
N ASP A 139 -8.66 1.53 -14.73
CA ASP A 139 -8.37 1.09 -13.37
C ASP A 139 -9.64 1.12 -12.50
N TRP A 140 -10.55 2.07 -12.73
CA TRP A 140 -11.90 2.00 -12.16
C TRP A 140 -12.65 0.72 -12.55
N PHE A 141 -12.68 0.34 -13.83
CA PHE A 141 -13.33 -0.90 -14.25
C PHE A 141 -12.71 -2.15 -13.62
N GLN A 142 -11.42 -2.11 -13.28
CA GLN A 142 -10.75 -3.23 -12.63
C GLN A 142 -10.96 -3.28 -11.12
N THR A 143 -11.04 -2.15 -10.41
CA THR A 143 -10.91 -2.17 -8.94
C THR A 143 -12.01 -1.44 -8.17
N HIS A 144 -13.07 -0.97 -8.84
CA HIS A 144 -14.09 -0.13 -8.19
C HIS A 144 -14.69 -0.76 -6.93
N GLU A 145 -14.93 -2.08 -6.89
CA GLU A 145 -15.47 -2.75 -5.70
C GLU A 145 -14.57 -2.50 -4.49
N HIS A 146 -13.26 -2.74 -4.65
CA HIS A 146 -12.25 -2.52 -3.61
C HIS A 146 -12.15 -1.04 -3.20
N LEU A 147 -12.14 -0.13 -4.19
CA LEU A 147 -12.06 1.30 -3.90
C LEU A 147 -13.24 1.81 -3.07
N LEU A 148 -14.43 1.31 -3.37
CA LEU A 148 -15.66 1.66 -2.65
C LEU A 148 -15.65 1.12 -1.22
N GLU A 149 -15.26 -0.13 -1.05
CA GLU A 149 -15.19 -0.83 0.23
C GLU A 149 -14.20 -0.19 1.19
N GLU A 150 -13.00 0.13 0.71
CA GLU A 150 -11.92 0.69 1.52
C GLU A 150 -12.02 2.21 1.75
N GLY A 151 -13.02 2.88 1.17
CA GLY A 151 -13.26 4.30 1.45
C GLY A 151 -12.42 5.28 0.64
N TYR A 152 -11.84 4.86 -0.49
CA TYR A 152 -11.06 5.74 -1.36
C TYR A 152 -11.93 6.76 -2.09
N ALA A 153 -11.41 7.95 -2.34
CA ALA A 153 -11.96 8.80 -3.39
C ALA A 153 -11.23 8.53 -4.71
N TRP A 154 -11.96 8.29 -5.79
CA TRP A 154 -11.40 8.10 -7.12
C TRP A 154 -11.62 9.35 -7.98
N VAL A 155 -10.60 9.74 -8.74
CA VAL A 155 -10.61 10.92 -9.61
C VAL A 155 -10.07 10.55 -10.98
N GLY A 156 -10.95 10.46 -11.98
CA GLY A 156 -10.60 10.30 -13.38
C GLY A 156 -10.21 11.63 -14.00
N VAL A 157 -9.01 11.70 -14.59
CA VAL A 157 -8.44 12.93 -15.16
C VAL A 157 -8.33 12.84 -16.67
N SER A 158 -9.16 13.62 -17.38
CA SER A 158 -9.08 13.84 -18.83
C SER A 158 -7.89 14.74 -19.19
N ALA A 159 -6.66 14.22 -19.06
CA ALA A 159 -5.45 15.03 -19.23
C ALA A 159 -5.03 15.24 -20.69
N GLN A 160 -5.47 14.37 -21.60
CA GLN A 160 -4.96 14.32 -22.98
C GLN A 160 -5.88 14.98 -23.99
N ARG A 161 -5.27 15.69 -24.94
CA ARG A 161 -5.92 16.24 -26.13
C ARG A 161 -6.67 15.15 -26.88
N VAL A 162 -6.08 13.96 -27.02
CA VAL A 162 -6.66 12.87 -27.80
C VAL A 162 -8.04 12.48 -27.30
N GLY A 163 -8.24 12.31 -25.98
CA GLY A 163 -9.54 11.96 -25.40
C GLY A 163 -10.61 13.02 -25.60
N LEU A 164 -10.20 14.29 -25.71
CA LEU A 164 -11.10 15.43 -25.83
C LEU A 164 -11.42 15.80 -27.29
N HIS A 165 -10.41 15.87 -28.17
CA HIS A 165 -10.48 16.49 -29.50
C HIS A 165 -10.53 15.52 -30.68
N SER A 166 -10.46 14.21 -30.47
CA SER A 166 -10.52 13.26 -31.57
C SER A 166 -11.91 13.22 -32.23
N ALA A 167 -12.01 12.50 -33.36
CA ALA A 167 -13.28 12.25 -34.06
C ALA A 167 -14.32 11.49 -33.21
N THR A 168 -13.89 10.84 -32.12
CA THR A 168 -14.74 10.10 -31.18
C THR A 168 -14.59 10.63 -29.75
N GLY A 169 -13.91 11.76 -29.57
CA GLY A 169 -13.63 12.36 -28.27
C GLY A 169 -14.82 13.12 -27.70
N LEU A 170 -14.67 13.55 -26.45
CA LEU A 170 -15.76 14.16 -25.66
C LEU A 170 -16.45 15.33 -26.36
N LYS A 171 -15.70 16.20 -27.07
CA LYS A 171 -16.28 17.38 -27.75
C LYS A 171 -17.31 17.00 -28.81
N LEU A 172 -17.07 15.90 -29.53
CA LEU A 172 -18.02 15.42 -30.54
C LEU A 172 -19.12 14.56 -29.93
N TRP A 173 -18.81 13.82 -28.87
CA TRP A 173 -19.80 13.00 -28.17
C TRP A 173 -20.92 13.85 -27.53
N SER A 174 -20.57 14.94 -26.85
CA SER A 174 -21.55 15.89 -26.29
C SER A 174 -21.11 17.34 -26.51
N PRO A 175 -21.44 17.94 -27.66
CA PRO A 175 -21.02 19.30 -28.00
C PRO A 175 -21.54 20.37 -27.03
N SER A 176 -22.76 20.19 -26.52
CA SER A 176 -23.37 21.12 -25.56
C SER A 176 -22.67 21.10 -24.19
N ARG A 177 -22.19 19.92 -23.77
CA ARG A 177 -21.53 19.73 -22.46
C ARG A 177 -20.03 20.03 -22.52
N TYR A 178 -19.35 19.61 -23.59
CA TYR A 178 -17.89 19.62 -23.68
C TYR A 178 -17.32 20.55 -24.75
N GLY A 179 -18.15 21.18 -25.59
CA GLY A 179 -17.70 21.97 -26.73
C GLY A 179 -16.75 23.13 -26.38
N ALA A 180 -16.89 23.69 -25.17
CA ALA A 180 -16.05 24.78 -24.67
C ALA A 180 -14.70 24.32 -24.09
N LEU A 181 -14.51 23.03 -23.81
CA LEU A 181 -13.26 22.49 -23.29
C LEU A 181 -12.16 22.57 -24.36
N ASP A 182 -10.92 22.78 -23.93
CA ASP A 182 -9.76 22.88 -24.80
C ASP A 182 -8.45 22.39 -24.14
N LEU A 183 -7.69 21.59 -24.89
CA LEU A 183 -6.38 21.06 -24.50
C LEU A 183 -5.35 21.32 -25.60
N THR A 184 -5.59 22.35 -26.41
CA THR A 184 -4.75 22.72 -27.56
C THR A 184 -4.20 24.13 -27.48
N ALA A 185 -4.51 24.87 -26.41
CA ALA A 185 -4.21 26.29 -26.29
C ALA A 185 -4.63 27.06 -27.54
N ALA A 186 -5.92 27.00 -27.87
CA ALA A 186 -6.51 27.57 -29.09
C ALA A 186 -5.82 27.09 -30.38
N ASN A 187 -5.65 25.76 -30.52
CA ASN A 187 -5.03 25.06 -31.65
C ASN A 187 -3.54 25.34 -31.90
N THR A 188 -2.84 26.00 -30.97
CA THR A 188 -1.40 26.27 -31.10
C THR A 188 -0.54 25.07 -30.71
N ILE A 189 -1.08 24.16 -29.90
CA ILE A 189 -0.43 22.91 -29.48
C ILE A 189 -1.30 21.74 -29.93
N ASN A 190 -0.79 20.99 -30.92
CA ASN A 190 -1.51 19.87 -31.53
C ASN A 190 -0.95 18.50 -31.15
N ASP A 191 0.00 18.49 -30.22
CA ASP A 191 0.45 17.31 -29.52
C ASP A 191 -0.18 17.27 -28.11
N ASP A 192 0.34 16.39 -27.28
CA ASP A 192 -0.26 16.02 -26.01
C ASP A 192 0.65 16.43 -24.83
N THR A 193 1.62 17.31 -25.08
CA THR A 193 2.66 17.72 -24.12
C THR A 193 2.15 18.60 -22.99
N LEU A 194 0.94 19.19 -23.13
CA LEU A 194 0.27 19.90 -22.03
C LEU A 194 -0.22 18.96 -20.93
N SER A 195 -0.48 17.70 -21.27
CA SER A 195 -1.12 16.75 -20.36
C SER A 195 -0.37 16.53 -19.05
N PHE A 196 0.96 16.66 -19.03
CA PHE A 196 1.75 16.49 -17.82
C PHE A 196 1.42 17.55 -16.77
N ASP A 197 1.41 18.84 -17.13
CA ASP A 197 1.07 19.88 -16.16
C ASP A 197 -0.44 19.92 -15.89
N VAL A 198 -1.27 19.63 -16.88
CA VAL A 198 -2.73 19.49 -16.68
C VAL A 198 -3.02 18.41 -15.63
N PHE A 199 -2.32 17.27 -15.68
CA PHE A 199 -2.45 16.23 -14.66
C PHE A 199 -1.98 16.72 -13.28
N SER A 200 -0.84 17.41 -13.19
CA SER A 200 -0.39 18.04 -11.94
C SER A 200 -1.47 18.95 -11.34
N GLN A 201 -2.06 19.82 -12.17
CA GLN A 201 -3.07 20.78 -11.75
C GLN A 201 -4.39 20.09 -11.38
N ALA A 202 -4.77 19.01 -12.06
CA ALA A 202 -5.92 18.19 -11.66
C ALA A 202 -5.74 17.58 -10.27
N VAL A 203 -4.54 17.05 -9.96
CA VAL A 203 -4.23 16.58 -8.61
C VAL A 203 -4.24 17.75 -7.61
N LYS A 204 -3.71 18.92 -8.00
CA LYS A 204 -3.75 20.12 -7.17
C LYS A 204 -5.18 20.55 -6.84
N ALA A 205 -6.11 20.41 -7.78
CA ALA A 205 -7.52 20.77 -7.61
C ALA A 205 -8.22 20.00 -6.48
N VAL A 206 -7.84 18.73 -6.26
CA VAL A 206 -8.43 17.88 -5.20
C VAL A 206 -7.64 17.90 -3.91
N ARG A 207 -6.33 18.17 -3.97
CA ARG A 207 -5.46 18.20 -2.79
C ARG A 207 -5.49 19.53 -2.05
N SER A 208 -5.56 20.63 -2.79
CA SER A 208 -5.52 21.99 -2.25
C SER A 208 -6.24 22.93 -3.21
N PRO A 209 -7.58 22.83 -3.32
CA PRO A 209 -8.36 23.66 -4.23
C PRO A 209 -8.09 25.15 -3.96
N ALA A 210 -8.01 25.93 -5.03
CA ALA A 210 -8.10 27.38 -4.90
C ALA A 210 -9.45 27.75 -4.27
N ALA A 211 -9.52 28.87 -3.54
CA ALA A 211 -10.76 29.31 -2.90
C ALA A 211 -11.94 29.25 -3.89
N GLY A 212 -12.99 28.50 -3.53
CA GLY A 212 -14.10 28.20 -4.43
C GLY A 212 -14.66 26.79 -4.24
N VAL A 213 -14.87 26.09 -5.34
CA VAL A 213 -15.42 24.73 -5.38
C VAL A 213 -14.37 23.70 -4.99
N ASP A 214 -14.64 22.92 -3.96
CA ASP A 214 -13.86 21.73 -3.59
C ASP A 214 -14.47 20.49 -4.26
N PRO A 215 -13.77 19.80 -5.18
CA PRO A 215 -14.28 18.59 -5.82
C PRO A 215 -14.56 17.44 -4.84
N LEU A 216 -13.92 17.43 -3.67
CA LEU A 216 -14.16 16.44 -2.62
C LEU A 216 -15.32 16.82 -1.69
N GLY A 217 -15.97 17.97 -1.92
CA GLY A 217 -17.15 18.41 -1.20
C GLY A 217 -16.88 18.64 0.28
N SER A 218 -17.53 17.85 1.14
CA SER A 218 -17.39 17.95 2.60
C SER A 218 -16.33 17.01 3.19
N LEU A 219 -15.62 16.26 2.35
CA LEU A 219 -14.53 15.41 2.83
C LEU A 219 -13.35 16.27 3.29
N ALA A 220 -12.54 15.74 4.19
CA ALA A 220 -11.27 16.39 4.53
C ALA A 220 -10.35 16.41 3.30
N ALA A 221 -9.41 17.35 3.28
CA ALA A 221 -8.33 17.33 2.29
C ALA A 221 -7.59 15.97 2.37
N PRO A 222 -7.22 15.37 1.23
CA PRO A 222 -6.60 14.06 1.23
C PRO A 222 -5.20 14.14 1.82
N ASP A 223 -4.88 13.18 2.67
CA ASP A 223 -3.53 12.97 3.21
C ASP A 223 -2.61 12.48 2.10
N TYR A 224 -3.09 11.56 1.25
CA TYR A 224 -2.32 10.95 0.17
C TYR A 224 -3.05 11.00 -1.17
N VAL A 225 -2.28 11.18 -2.24
CA VAL A 225 -2.74 10.97 -3.62
C VAL A 225 -1.85 9.94 -4.31
N ILE A 226 -2.46 8.85 -4.76
CA ILE A 226 -1.80 7.80 -5.54
C ILE A 226 -2.24 7.96 -7.00
N ALA A 227 -1.29 8.20 -7.89
CA ALA A 227 -1.58 8.33 -9.32
C ALA A 227 -1.57 6.95 -9.99
N THR A 228 -2.54 6.67 -10.84
CA THR A 228 -2.62 5.40 -11.56
C THR A 228 -3.02 5.56 -13.02
N GLY A 229 -2.73 4.57 -13.83
CA GLY A 229 -3.09 4.53 -15.24
C GLY A 229 -2.64 3.23 -15.87
N HIS A 230 -3.32 2.87 -16.96
CA HIS A 230 -3.15 1.62 -17.67
C HIS A 230 -2.63 1.83 -19.09
N SER A 231 -1.75 0.95 -19.60
CA SER A 231 -1.35 0.94 -21.01
C SER A 231 -0.66 2.25 -21.44
N GLN A 232 -1.21 2.96 -22.42
CA GLN A 232 -0.70 4.26 -22.86
C GLN A 232 -0.60 5.28 -21.73
N SER A 233 -1.61 5.39 -20.85
CA SER A 233 -1.56 6.34 -19.73
C SER A 233 -0.55 5.90 -18.67
N ALA A 234 -0.30 4.60 -18.48
CA ALA A 234 0.82 4.11 -17.67
C ALA A 234 2.19 4.55 -18.26
N GLY A 235 2.35 4.51 -19.58
CA GLY A 235 3.56 5.00 -20.26
C GLY A 235 3.78 6.50 -20.05
N ARG A 236 2.70 7.29 -20.05
CA ARG A 236 2.76 8.71 -19.69
C ARG A 236 3.07 8.94 -18.23
N LEU A 237 2.41 8.20 -17.33
CA LEU A 237 2.67 8.30 -15.91
C LEU A 237 4.10 7.88 -15.55
N ARG A 238 4.69 6.90 -16.21
CA ARG A 238 6.13 6.66 -16.08
C ARG A 238 6.95 7.88 -16.48
N THR A 239 6.64 8.48 -17.63
CA THR A 239 7.36 9.67 -18.09
C THR A 239 7.20 10.82 -17.10
N TYR A 240 5.99 11.00 -16.56
CA TYR A 240 5.69 11.97 -15.52
C TYR A 240 6.48 11.68 -14.23
N ALA A 241 6.43 10.46 -13.71
CA ALA A 241 7.12 10.04 -12.51
C ALA A 241 8.64 10.25 -12.63
N ASN A 242 9.24 9.88 -13.77
CA ASN A 242 10.67 10.04 -13.98
C ASN A 242 11.11 11.48 -14.26
N SER A 243 10.30 12.28 -14.95
CA SER A 243 10.74 13.58 -15.48
C SER A 243 10.07 14.79 -14.85
N VAL A 244 8.78 14.71 -14.53
CA VAL A 244 7.96 15.87 -14.11
C VAL A 244 7.73 15.89 -12.60
N GLN A 245 7.46 14.74 -11.98
CA GLN A 245 7.28 14.64 -10.53
C GLN A 245 8.44 15.24 -9.72
N PRO A 246 9.74 15.14 -10.12
CA PRO A 246 10.81 15.81 -9.38
C PRO A 246 10.71 17.35 -9.38
N LEU A 247 9.93 17.94 -10.29
CA LEU A 247 9.65 19.38 -10.35
C LEU A 247 8.34 19.73 -9.63
N ALA A 248 7.31 18.90 -9.81
CA ALA A 248 5.96 19.14 -9.33
C ALA A 248 5.75 18.74 -7.86
N ASN A 249 6.35 17.62 -7.44
CA ASN A 249 6.24 17.00 -6.12
C ASN A 249 4.79 16.96 -5.59
N ILE A 250 3.84 16.44 -6.39
CA ILE A 250 2.39 16.61 -6.14
C ILE A 250 1.65 15.31 -5.81
N VAL A 251 2.22 14.16 -6.13
CA VAL A 251 1.67 12.82 -5.80
C VAL A 251 2.58 12.06 -4.83
N ASP A 252 1.99 11.18 -4.02
CA ASP A 252 2.68 10.41 -2.98
C ASP A 252 3.21 9.07 -3.47
N ALA A 253 2.54 8.46 -4.45
CA ALA A 253 3.00 7.25 -5.12
C ALA A 253 2.40 7.11 -6.52
N PHE A 254 2.96 6.18 -7.30
CA PHE A 254 2.45 5.79 -8.61
C PHE A 254 2.14 4.30 -8.66
N ILE A 255 0.97 3.95 -9.21
CA ILE A 255 0.63 2.61 -9.66
C ILE A 255 0.70 2.59 -11.18
N LEU A 256 1.57 1.76 -11.75
CA LEU A 256 1.69 1.60 -13.21
C LEU A 256 1.10 0.25 -13.61
N HIS A 257 -0.03 0.27 -14.31
CA HIS A 257 -0.73 -0.93 -14.73
C HIS A 257 -0.50 -1.20 -16.22
N GLY A 258 -0.10 -2.43 -16.57
CA GLY A 258 -0.01 -2.90 -17.96
C GLY A 258 0.85 -1.99 -18.84
N GLY A 259 2.08 -1.71 -18.39
CA GLY A 259 2.99 -0.76 -19.05
C GLY A 259 4.08 -0.21 -18.14
N GLY A 260 4.50 1.03 -18.39
CA GLY A 260 5.32 1.78 -17.44
C GLY A 260 6.85 1.66 -17.58
N GLY A 261 7.41 0.93 -18.55
CA GLY A 261 8.83 1.03 -18.97
C GLY A 261 9.91 1.04 -17.86
N ALA A 262 11.10 1.59 -18.15
CA ALA A 262 12.20 1.64 -17.18
C ALA A 262 12.03 2.79 -16.16
N MET A 263 12.23 2.55 -14.86
CA MET A 263 12.17 3.58 -13.82
C MET A 263 13.56 4.09 -13.43
N ARG A 264 13.65 5.38 -13.10
CA ARG A 264 14.83 5.96 -12.45
C ARG A 264 14.96 5.41 -11.03
N THR A 265 16.18 5.17 -10.59
CA THR A 265 16.47 4.60 -9.26
C THR A 265 16.84 5.65 -8.22
N ASP A 266 17.01 6.91 -8.62
CA ASP A 266 17.39 8.03 -7.75
C ASP A 266 16.19 8.83 -7.21
N LEU A 267 14.97 8.41 -7.54
CA LEU A 267 13.75 9.13 -7.17
C LEU A 267 13.16 8.60 -5.85
N PRO A 268 12.72 9.49 -4.94
CA PRO A 268 12.22 9.10 -3.63
C PRO A 268 10.74 8.68 -3.65
N THR A 269 9.97 9.03 -4.68
CA THR A 269 8.53 8.73 -4.77
C THR A 269 8.34 7.24 -5.09
N PRO A 270 7.61 6.48 -4.26
CA PRO A 270 7.32 5.07 -4.51
C PRO A 270 6.57 4.83 -5.82
N VAL A 271 6.93 3.75 -6.50
CA VAL A 271 6.31 3.27 -7.73
C VAL A 271 6.06 1.78 -7.61
N PHE A 272 4.81 1.37 -7.78
CA PHE A 272 4.42 -0.03 -7.81
C PHE A 272 3.83 -0.37 -9.18
N ARG A 273 4.50 -1.26 -9.91
CA ARG A 273 4.08 -1.70 -11.23
C ARG A 273 3.46 -3.09 -11.19
N ILE A 274 2.39 -3.28 -11.94
CA ILE A 274 1.77 -4.58 -12.24
C ILE A 274 1.65 -4.78 -13.74
N ASN A 275 2.07 -5.95 -14.21
CA ASN A 275 1.97 -6.34 -15.62
C ASN A 275 1.35 -7.73 -15.74
N SER A 276 0.52 -7.92 -16.75
CA SER A 276 0.01 -9.22 -17.18
C SER A 276 1.07 -9.99 -17.98
N GLU A 277 0.84 -11.29 -18.21
CA GLU A 277 1.59 -12.07 -19.20
C GLU A 277 1.51 -11.43 -20.61
N GLY A 278 0.36 -10.85 -20.95
CA GLY A 278 0.13 -10.17 -22.23
C GLY A 278 1.02 -8.94 -22.41
N ASP A 279 1.21 -8.15 -21.35
CA ASP A 279 2.04 -6.94 -21.36
C ASP A 279 3.51 -7.22 -21.67
N LEU A 280 4.02 -8.32 -21.09
CA LEU A 280 5.37 -8.79 -21.32
C LEU A 280 5.52 -9.31 -22.76
N SER A 281 4.53 -10.07 -23.23
CA SER A 281 4.56 -10.69 -24.56
C SER A 281 4.44 -9.66 -25.68
N PHE A 282 3.64 -8.62 -25.47
CA PHE A 282 3.43 -7.53 -26.43
C PHE A 282 4.55 -6.48 -26.36
N GLY A 283 5.35 -6.48 -25.29
CA GLY A 283 6.42 -5.51 -25.09
C GLY A 283 5.93 -4.11 -24.70
N ILE A 284 4.70 -3.97 -24.21
CA ILE A 284 4.21 -2.70 -23.63
C ILE A 284 4.94 -2.38 -22.32
N ALA A 285 5.43 -3.41 -21.63
CA ALA A 285 6.30 -3.27 -20.48
C ALA A 285 7.77 -2.92 -20.81
N ASN A 286 8.14 -2.69 -22.09
CA ASN A 286 9.54 -2.66 -22.54
C ASN A 286 10.42 -1.63 -21.82
N GLY A 287 11.09 -2.16 -20.80
CA GLY A 287 12.26 -1.71 -20.07
C GLY A 287 12.76 -2.94 -19.31
N ALA A 288 14.07 -3.10 -19.14
CA ALA A 288 14.61 -4.25 -18.40
C ALA A 288 13.90 -4.34 -17.04
N ARG A 289 13.44 -5.55 -16.67
CA ARG A 289 12.93 -5.83 -15.32
C ARG A 289 13.89 -5.20 -14.32
N ALA A 290 13.40 -4.19 -13.59
CA ALA A 290 14.18 -3.60 -12.52
C ALA A 290 14.02 -4.46 -11.28
N ALA A 291 15.12 -4.64 -10.54
CA ALA A 291 15.04 -5.27 -9.23
C ALA A 291 14.20 -4.40 -8.29
N ASP A 292 13.53 -5.04 -7.34
CA ASP A 292 12.85 -4.35 -6.25
C ASP A 292 13.83 -3.46 -5.49
N SER A 293 13.36 -2.29 -5.05
CA SER A 293 14.16 -1.28 -4.33
C SER A 293 13.32 -0.60 -3.24
N PRO A 294 13.90 0.21 -2.35
CA PRO A 294 13.12 0.96 -1.36
C PRO A 294 12.04 1.90 -1.93
N THR A 295 12.02 2.15 -3.26
CA THR A 295 11.04 3.01 -3.95
C THR A 295 10.42 2.35 -5.19
N PHE A 296 10.76 1.09 -5.50
CA PHE A 296 10.20 0.38 -6.66
C PHE A 296 9.79 -1.06 -6.33
N ARG A 297 8.61 -1.45 -6.82
CA ARG A 297 8.09 -2.82 -6.78
C ARG A 297 7.50 -3.20 -8.13
N ASN A 298 7.68 -4.45 -8.54
CA ASN A 298 7.12 -4.97 -9.78
C ASN A 298 6.51 -6.36 -9.58
N TRP A 299 5.22 -6.48 -9.88
CA TRP A 299 4.51 -7.75 -9.93
C TRP A 299 4.12 -8.13 -11.36
N GLU A 300 4.13 -9.43 -11.63
CA GLU A 300 3.76 -9.99 -12.92
C GLU A 300 2.75 -11.12 -12.71
N VAL A 301 1.59 -11.06 -13.38
CA VAL A 301 0.49 -12.02 -13.18
C VAL A 301 0.43 -13.01 -14.35
N ALA A 302 0.76 -14.27 -14.06
CA ALA A 302 0.83 -15.32 -15.06
C ALA A 302 -0.57 -15.71 -15.57
N GLY A 303 -0.70 -15.92 -16.87
CA GLY A 303 -1.97 -16.24 -17.54
C GLY A 303 -2.87 -15.04 -17.81
N ALA A 304 -2.68 -13.90 -17.14
CA ALA A 304 -3.48 -12.69 -17.36
C ALA A 304 -3.19 -12.03 -18.71
N SER A 305 -4.20 -11.37 -19.28
CA SER A 305 -4.10 -10.58 -20.51
C SER A 305 -4.21 -9.08 -20.23
N HIS A 306 -3.82 -8.25 -21.19
CA HIS A 306 -3.88 -6.79 -21.07
C HIS A 306 -5.33 -6.27 -21.04
N GLY A 307 -6.19 -6.88 -21.86
CA GLY A 307 -7.64 -6.80 -21.72
C GLY A 307 -8.18 -8.14 -21.24
N ASP A 308 -8.35 -8.29 -19.92
CA ASP A 308 -8.91 -9.51 -19.33
C ASP A 308 -10.44 -9.49 -19.33
N TRP A 309 -11.03 -10.59 -18.86
CA TRP A 309 -12.48 -10.75 -18.81
C TRP A 309 -13.17 -9.65 -18.00
N LYS A 310 -12.65 -9.31 -16.82
CA LYS A 310 -13.26 -8.29 -15.95
C LYS A 310 -13.29 -6.94 -16.64
N LEU A 311 -12.15 -6.46 -17.15
CA LEU A 311 -12.10 -5.17 -17.83
C LEU A 311 -13.14 -5.09 -18.96
N ILE A 312 -13.22 -6.14 -19.79
CA ILE A 312 -14.07 -6.11 -20.97
C ILE A 312 -15.56 -6.26 -20.63
N THR A 313 -15.89 -7.05 -19.60
CA THR A 313 -17.28 -7.24 -19.17
C THR A 313 -17.83 -6.03 -18.40
N ASP A 314 -17.02 -5.39 -17.54
CA ASP A 314 -17.41 -4.18 -16.80
C ASP A 314 -17.49 -2.95 -17.72
N TYR A 315 -16.53 -2.78 -18.64
CA TYR A 315 -16.55 -1.67 -19.59
C TYR A 315 -17.66 -1.80 -20.65
N GLY A 316 -18.02 -3.04 -21.01
CA GLY A 316 -18.84 -3.35 -22.18
C GLY A 316 -20.20 -2.63 -22.22
N PRO A 317 -21.03 -2.69 -21.17
CA PRO A 317 -22.33 -2.01 -21.13
C PRO A 317 -22.21 -0.49 -21.30
N LEU A 318 -21.23 0.14 -20.66
CA LEU A 318 -21.01 1.59 -20.73
C LEU A 318 -20.54 2.00 -22.13
N ARG A 319 -19.61 1.24 -22.72
CA ARG A 319 -19.18 1.46 -24.11
C ARG A 319 -20.33 1.28 -25.09
N LYS A 320 -21.16 0.25 -24.90
CA LYS A 320 -22.32 0.03 -25.75
C LYS A 320 -23.30 1.20 -25.66
N ARG A 321 -23.53 1.72 -24.45
CA ARG A 321 -24.39 2.87 -24.19
C ARG A 321 -23.87 4.14 -24.88
N ASP A 322 -22.60 4.49 -24.67
CA ASP A 322 -22.10 5.81 -25.03
C ASP A 322 -21.42 5.85 -26.41
N ILE A 323 -20.89 4.73 -26.90
CA ILE A 323 -20.20 4.61 -28.20
C ILE A 323 -21.00 3.77 -29.21
N GLY A 324 -22.00 3.01 -28.76
CA GLY A 324 -22.86 2.20 -29.64
C GLY A 324 -22.29 0.82 -29.99
N THR A 325 -21.08 0.48 -29.53
CA THR A 325 -20.39 -0.79 -29.80
C THR A 325 -19.89 -1.44 -28.53
N TYR A 326 -19.89 -2.77 -28.49
CA TYR A 326 -19.18 -3.51 -27.45
C TYR A 326 -17.67 -3.56 -27.77
N PRO A 327 -16.82 -3.74 -26.74
CA PRO A 327 -15.43 -4.09 -26.95
C PRO A 327 -15.27 -5.46 -27.63
N GLY A 328 -14.13 -5.65 -28.29
CA GLY A 328 -13.78 -6.96 -28.84
C GLY A 328 -13.73 -8.02 -27.74
N GLY A 329 -14.18 -9.23 -28.04
CA GLY A 329 -14.24 -10.33 -27.08
C GLY A 329 -15.42 -10.28 -26.10
N TYR A 330 -16.27 -9.24 -26.12
CA TYR A 330 -17.43 -9.15 -25.24
C TYR A 330 -18.38 -10.37 -25.42
N PRO A 331 -18.98 -10.90 -24.33
CA PRO A 331 -19.85 -12.07 -24.40
C PRO A 331 -21.06 -11.86 -25.32
N GLY A 332 -21.35 -12.83 -26.17
CA GLY A 332 -22.47 -12.77 -27.13
C GLY A 332 -22.17 -12.00 -28.42
N GLU A 333 -21.02 -11.33 -28.52
CA GLU A 333 -20.56 -10.71 -29.76
C GLU A 333 -19.75 -11.69 -30.62
N PRO A 334 -19.67 -11.48 -31.94
CA PRO A 334 -18.86 -12.31 -32.83
C PRO A 334 -17.39 -12.37 -32.37
N GLN A 335 -16.86 -13.59 -32.26
CA GLN A 335 -15.44 -13.79 -31.96
C GLN A 335 -14.59 -13.36 -33.15
N THR A 336 -13.71 -12.38 -32.94
CA THR A 336 -12.84 -11.81 -33.98
C THR A 336 -11.40 -12.31 -33.91
N CYS A 337 -11.02 -12.97 -32.81
CA CYS A 337 -9.69 -13.51 -32.59
C CYS A 337 -9.62 -15.00 -32.94
N THR A 338 -8.41 -15.50 -33.17
CA THR A 338 -8.16 -16.89 -33.55
C THR A 338 -8.58 -17.87 -32.47
N LEU A 339 -8.32 -17.53 -31.21
CA LEU A 339 -8.79 -18.28 -30.03
C LEU A 339 -9.88 -17.48 -29.30
N PRO A 340 -10.73 -18.13 -28.50
CA PRO A 340 -11.68 -17.43 -27.63
C PRO A 340 -10.95 -16.38 -26.79
N SER A 341 -11.35 -15.13 -26.94
CA SER A 341 -10.67 -13.98 -26.35
C SER A 341 -10.81 -13.91 -24.83
N LEU A 342 -9.96 -13.08 -24.23
CA LEU A 342 -10.00 -12.66 -22.82
C LEU A 342 -9.51 -13.76 -21.89
N SER A 343 -8.41 -13.50 -21.21
CA SER A 343 -8.00 -14.37 -20.11
C SER A 343 -9.06 -14.35 -18.98
N ARG A 344 -9.24 -15.50 -18.32
CA ARG A 344 -10.06 -15.65 -17.10
C ARG A 344 -9.23 -15.63 -15.82
N ILE A 345 -8.02 -15.08 -15.86
CA ILE A 345 -7.23 -14.83 -14.65
C ILE A 345 -7.70 -13.49 -14.04
N PRO A 346 -8.22 -13.46 -12.80
CA PRO A 346 -8.73 -12.24 -12.16
C PRO A 346 -7.56 -11.39 -11.66
N GLN A 347 -6.87 -10.70 -12.58
CA GLN A 347 -5.70 -9.86 -12.25
C GLN A 347 -6.08 -8.73 -11.27
N HIS A 348 -7.33 -8.27 -11.30
CA HIS A 348 -7.83 -7.25 -10.39
C HIS A 348 -7.66 -7.61 -8.91
N MET A 349 -7.77 -8.89 -8.52
CA MET A 349 -7.51 -9.30 -7.14
C MET A 349 -6.09 -8.95 -6.68
N VAL A 350 -5.13 -9.04 -7.60
CA VAL A 350 -3.73 -8.66 -7.35
C VAL A 350 -3.58 -7.13 -7.37
N GLN A 351 -4.32 -6.45 -8.23
CA GLN A 351 -4.33 -4.98 -8.31
C GLN A 351 -4.93 -4.35 -7.03
N ASN A 352 -5.96 -4.96 -6.43
CA ASN A 352 -6.54 -4.54 -5.16
C ASN A 352 -5.49 -4.61 -4.04
N ALA A 353 -4.82 -5.76 -3.89
CA ALA A 353 -3.74 -5.92 -2.92
C ALA A 353 -2.58 -4.94 -3.15
N LEU A 354 -2.20 -4.72 -4.42
CA LEU A 354 -1.20 -3.73 -4.80
C LEU A 354 -1.59 -2.32 -4.34
N THR A 355 -2.87 -1.95 -4.46
CA THR A 355 -3.38 -0.64 -4.02
C THR A 355 -3.21 -0.47 -2.51
N ASP A 356 -3.59 -1.47 -1.70
CA ASP A 356 -3.43 -1.43 -0.24
C ASP A 356 -1.98 -1.42 0.20
N HIS A 357 -1.12 -2.18 -0.50
CA HIS A 357 0.32 -2.13 -0.25
C HIS A 357 0.90 -0.76 -0.61
N THR A 358 0.44 -0.13 -1.69
CA THR A 358 0.89 1.21 -2.08
C THR A 358 0.48 2.25 -1.03
N PHE A 359 -0.76 2.18 -0.55
CA PHE A 359 -1.24 3.01 0.56
C PHE A 359 -0.41 2.78 1.83
N ARG A 360 -0.23 1.53 2.27
CA ARG A 360 0.58 1.21 3.46
C ARG A 360 2.05 1.63 3.32
N TRP A 361 2.59 1.62 2.10
CA TRP A 361 3.94 2.07 1.81
C TRP A 361 4.08 3.58 2.03
N VAL A 362 3.13 4.40 1.57
CA VAL A 362 3.18 5.85 1.78
C VAL A 362 2.78 6.22 3.20
N ALA A 363 1.74 5.60 3.75
CA ALA A 363 1.19 5.94 5.04
C ALA A 363 2.05 5.47 6.21
N TYR A 364 2.62 4.26 6.14
CA TYR A 364 3.31 3.64 7.27
C TYR A 364 4.78 3.29 6.95
N GLY A 365 5.18 3.36 5.68
CA GLY A 365 6.49 2.91 5.20
C GLY A 365 6.69 1.40 5.24
N ILE A 366 5.58 0.65 5.25
CA ILE A 366 5.58 -0.79 5.13
C ILE A 366 5.79 -1.10 3.65
N GLN A 367 6.97 -1.62 3.29
CA GLN A 367 7.27 -1.92 1.90
C GLN A 367 6.41 -3.09 1.41
N PRO A 368 5.92 -3.06 0.16
CA PRO A 368 5.19 -4.19 -0.40
C PRO A 368 6.05 -5.46 -0.48
N PRO A 369 5.44 -6.66 -0.50
CA PRO A 369 6.17 -7.90 -0.69
C PRO A 369 6.74 -7.98 -2.11
N SER A 370 7.92 -8.60 -2.23
CA SER A 370 8.48 -9.02 -3.52
C SER A 370 7.66 -10.19 -4.08
N ALA A 371 7.62 -10.33 -5.41
CA ALA A 371 6.97 -11.47 -6.06
C ALA A 371 7.87 -12.16 -7.09
N PRO A 372 7.65 -13.45 -7.39
CA PRO A 372 8.25 -14.10 -8.54
C PRO A 372 7.89 -13.38 -9.84
N VAL A 373 8.82 -13.34 -10.79
CA VAL A 373 8.59 -12.84 -12.16
C VAL A 373 8.22 -13.99 -13.09
N ILE A 374 7.49 -13.71 -14.17
CA ILE A 374 7.14 -14.70 -15.19
C ILE A 374 8.42 -15.21 -15.84
N SER A 375 8.54 -16.53 -15.99
CA SER A 375 9.70 -17.13 -16.62
C SER A 375 9.71 -16.84 -18.11
N THR A 376 10.85 -16.37 -18.61
CA THR A 376 11.07 -16.00 -20.01
C THR A 376 12.34 -16.66 -20.52
N ALA A 377 12.49 -16.75 -21.85
CA ALA A 377 13.66 -17.34 -22.51
C ALA A 377 15.00 -16.77 -22.00
N THR A 378 15.04 -15.49 -21.61
CA THR A 378 16.18 -14.88 -20.92
C THR A 378 15.71 -14.07 -19.70
N ALA A 379 16.62 -13.76 -18.78
CA ALA A 379 16.33 -12.87 -17.65
C ALA A 379 15.92 -11.45 -18.10
N ALA A 380 16.41 -11.00 -19.27
CA ALA A 380 16.07 -9.71 -19.87
C ALA A 380 14.72 -9.70 -20.60
N GLY A 381 14.04 -10.86 -20.70
CA GLY A 381 12.76 -11.02 -21.39
C GLY A 381 12.81 -12.05 -22.53
N GLY A 382 11.83 -11.99 -23.43
CA GLY A 382 11.66 -12.90 -24.56
C GLY A 382 10.43 -13.78 -24.42
N ALA A 383 10.38 -14.88 -25.17
CA ALA A 383 9.24 -15.80 -25.15
C ALA A 383 8.95 -16.31 -23.73
N ILE A 384 7.68 -16.34 -23.35
CA ILE A 384 7.24 -16.87 -22.07
C ILE A 384 7.47 -18.38 -22.01
N THR A 385 8.09 -18.85 -20.92
CA THR A 385 8.27 -20.28 -20.66
C THR A 385 6.96 -20.87 -20.17
N ARG A 386 6.54 -21.99 -20.77
CA ARG A 386 5.25 -22.65 -20.48
C ARG A 386 5.45 -24.07 -19.99
N ASP A 387 4.53 -24.56 -19.17
CA ASP A 387 4.47 -25.96 -18.78
C ASP A 387 3.82 -26.85 -19.86
N ALA A 388 3.64 -28.15 -19.54
CA ALA A 388 3.06 -29.12 -20.46
C ALA A 388 1.58 -28.85 -20.82
N LEU A 389 0.87 -28.03 -20.04
CA LEU A 389 -0.51 -27.60 -20.34
C LEU A 389 -0.54 -26.29 -21.15
N GLY A 390 0.61 -25.66 -21.39
CA GLY A 390 0.73 -24.37 -22.05
C GLY A 390 0.57 -23.16 -21.12
N LEU A 391 0.57 -23.38 -19.80
CA LEU A 391 0.41 -22.31 -18.81
C LEU A 391 1.77 -21.66 -18.52
N ALA A 392 1.82 -20.33 -18.45
CA ALA A 392 3.06 -19.59 -18.18
C ALA A 392 3.62 -19.88 -16.78
N GLN A 393 4.91 -20.16 -16.71
CA GLN A 393 5.64 -20.45 -15.47
C GLN A 393 6.13 -19.17 -14.79
N GLY A 394 6.38 -19.23 -13.48
CA GLY A 394 6.75 -18.06 -12.67
C GLY A 394 5.58 -17.09 -12.49
N GLY A 395 5.90 -15.86 -12.09
CA GLY A 395 4.89 -14.84 -11.79
C GLY A 395 4.09 -15.13 -10.53
N ILE A 396 3.16 -14.25 -10.21
CA ILE A 396 2.03 -14.53 -9.33
C ILE A 396 1.08 -15.44 -10.11
N ARG A 397 0.83 -16.65 -9.58
CA ARG A 397 -0.10 -17.64 -10.15
C ARG A 397 -1.31 -17.75 -9.24
N LEU A 398 -2.44 -17.19 -9.69
CA LEU A 398 -3.72 -17.33 -9.00
C LEU A 398 -4.27 -18.75 -9.15
N SER A 399 -5.30 -19.10 -8.38
CA SER A 399 -5.90 -20.43 -8.43
C SER A 399 -6.42 -20.80 -9.83
N GLN A 400 -6.88 -19.82 -10.60
CA GLN A 400 -7.33 -19.98 -11.99
C GLN A 400 -6.18 -20.36 -12.95
N GLN A 401 -4.92 -20.07 -12.58
CA GLN A 401 -3.72 -20.47 -13.31
C GLN A 401 -3.15 -21.79 -12.75
N GLU A 402 -3.14 -21.97 -11.43
CA GLU A 402 -2.51 -23.12 -10.78
C GLU A 402 -3.42 -24.35 -10.76
N ALA A 403 -4.71 -24.17 -10.45
CA ALA A 403 -5.76 -25.17 -10.55
C ALA A 403 -6.59 -24.91 -11.83
N ALA A 404 -5.92 -24.90 -12.98
CA ALA A 404 -6.54 -24.57 -14.26
C ALA A 404 -7.67 -25.53 -14.63
N ILE A 405 -8.83 -24.97 -14.97
CA ILE A 405 -9.92 -25.63 -15.72
C ILE A 405 -10.01 -25.11 -17.17
N ARG A 406 -9.23 -24.06 -17.46
CA ARG A 406 -9.07 -23.43 -18.77
C ARG A 406 -7.58 -23.17 -18.98
N ILE A 407 -7.11 -23.27 -20.20
CA ILE A 407 -5.77 -22.82 -20.58
C ILE A 407 -5.87 -21.33 -20.87
N ASN A 408 -5.42 -20.52 -19.92
CA ASN A 408 -5.36 -19.06 -20.05
C ASN A 408 -3.99 -18.64 -20.60
N SER A 409 -3.99 -17.65 -21.49
CA SER A 409 -2.79 -17.05 -22.06
C SER A 409 -2.96 -15.55 -22.18
N GLY A 410 -1.90 -14.80 -21.93
CA GLY A 410 -1.86 -13.36 -22.15
C GLY A 410 -1.83 -12.97 -23.62
N THR A 411 -1.68 -13.93 -24.54
CA THR A 411 -1.56 -13.70 -25.98
C THR A 411 -2.64 -14.40 -26.80
N ASN A 412 -2.99 -13.76 -27.92
CA ASN A 412 -3.87 -14.29 -28.96
C ASN A 412 -3.51 -13.58 -30.30
N SER A 413 -4.16 -13.99 -31.39
CA SER A 413 -3.91 -13.45 -32.74
C SER A 413 -5.22 -13.10 -33.42
N GLY A 414 -5.17 -12.23 -34.42
CA GLY A 414 -6.35 -11.70 -35.12
C GLY A 414 -6.22 -10.21 -35.40
N GLY A 415 -7.29 -9.61 -35.92
CA GLY A 415 -7.35 -8.16 -36.16
C GLY A 415 -7.61 -7.34 -34.89
N GLY A 416 -7.36 -6.04 -34.93
CA GLY A 416 -7.67 -5.14 -33.82
C GLY A 416 -6.85 -5.44 -32.56
N PHE A 417 -7.53 -5.57 -31.42
CA PHE A 417 -6.91 -5.74 -30.10
C PHE A 417 -6.65 -7.19 -29.70
N CYS A 418 -6.80 -8.17 -30.60
CA CYS A 418 -6.61 -9.58 -30.27
C CYS A 418 -5.27 -9.91 -29.60
N ALA A 419 -4.19 -9.21 -29.93
CA ALA A 419 -2.89 -9.41 -29.30
C ALA A 419 -2.85 -9.02 -27.81
N LEU A 420 -3.77 -8.14 -27.37
CA LEU A 420 -3.92 -7.64 -26.00
C LEU A 420 -5.03 -8.38 -25.23
N ASP A 421 -6.03 -8.88 -25.93
CA ASP A 421 -7.17 -9.61 -25.34
C ASP A 421 -6.74 -10.94 -24.71
N GLY A 422 -5.64 -11.55 -25.15
CA GLY A 422 -5.25 -12.89 -24.73
C GLY A 422 -6.31 -13.94 -25.08
N SER A 423 -6.24 -15.10 -24.43
CA SER A 423 -7.16 -16.20 -24.71
C SER A 423 -7.49 -17.06 -23.49
N SER A 424 -8.65 -17.72 -23.55
CA SER A 424 -9.09 -18.70 -22.57
C SER A 424 -9.75 -19.90 -23.24
N LEU A 425 -9.07 -21.05 -23.22
CA LEU A 425 -9.56 -22.29 -23.82
C LEU A 425 -10.07 -23.25 -22.74
N PRO A 426 -11.36 -23.63 -22.71
CA PRO A 426 -11.85 -24.68 -21.83
C PRO A 426 -11.08 -25.99 -22.00
N MET A 427 -10.68 -26.62 -20.90
CA MET A 427 -10.14 -27.97 -20.95
C MET A 427 -11.26 -28.98 -21.24
N THR A 428 -10.91 -30.05 -21.93
CA THR A 428 -11.84 -31.17 -22.17
C THR A 428 -12.16 -31.92 -20.88
N ASP A 429 -13.32 -32.57 -20.85
CA ASP A 429 -13.74 -33.42 -19.72
C ASP A 429 -12.68 -34.48 -19.36
N ALA A 430 -11.99 -35.04 -20.36
CA ALA A 430 -10.92 -36.03 -20.17
C ALA A 430 -9.66 -35.44 -19.52
N GLN A 431 -9.28 -34.21 -19.92
CA GLN A 431 -8.18 -33.49 -19.28
C GLN A 431 -8.52 -33.17 -17.83
N LEU A 432 -9.74 -32.67 -17.56
CA LEU A 432 -10.21 -32.35 -16.22
C LEU A 432 -10.31 -33.59 -15.32
N ALA A 433 -10.76 -34.73 -15.84
CA ALA A 433 -10.81 -35.99 -15.10
C ALA A 433 -9.40 -36.54 -14.78
N THR A 434 -8.43 -36.27 -15.65
CA THR A 434 -7.03 -36.66 -15.43
C THR A 434 -6.35 -35.76 -14.39
N LEU A 435 -6.54 -34.43 -14.50
CA LEU A 435 -5.96 -33.45 -13.58
C LEU A 435 -6.62 -33.48 -12.21
N TYR A 436 -7.94 -33.68 -12.17
CA TYR A 436 -8.76 -33.68 -10.96
C TYR A 436 -9.66 -34.93 -10.93
N PRO A 437 -9.12 -36.10 -10.55
CA PRO A 437 -9.87 -37.36 -10.48
C PRO A 437 -11.07 -37.31 -9.54
N THR A 438 -11.06 -36.38 -8.58
CA THR A 438 -12.19 -36.10 -7.69
C THR A 438 -12.48 -34.60 -7.63
N VAL A 439 -13.72 -34.23 -7.29
CA VAL A 439 -14.07 -32.83 -6.98
C VAL A 439 -13.15 -32.28 -5.88
N GLN A 440 -12.88 -33.07 -4.83
CA GLN A 440 -12.03 -32.64 -3.72
C GLN A 440 -10.59 -32.32 -4.15
N SER A 441 -10.00 -33.08 -5.08
CA SER A 441 -8.64 -32.81 -5.57
C SER A 441 -8.48 -31.44 -6.23
N TYR A 442 -9.55 -30.92 -6.85
CA TYR A 442 -9.61 -29.55 -7.35
C TYR A 442 -9.74 -28.53 -6.21
N VAL A 443 -10.69 -28.78 -5.29
CA VAL A 443 -10.96 -27.91 -4.14
C VAL A 443 -9.69 -27.70 -3.30
N ASP A 444 -8.98 -28.78 -2.96
CA ASP A 444 -7.75 -28.71 -2.18
C ASP A 444 -6.69 -27.83 -2.85
N LYS A 445 -6.56 -27.93 -4.19
CA LYS A 445 -5.60 -27.14 -4.96
C LYS A 445 -5.98 -25.66 -5.03
N VAL A 446 -7.27 -25.35 -5.22
CA VAL A 446 -7.77 -23.96 -5.21
C VAL A 446 -7.57 -23.33 -3.84
N VAL A 447 -7.98 -24.01 -2.76
CA VAL A 447 -7.86 -23.51 -1.39
C VAL A 447 -6.39 -23.28 -1.04
N ALA A 448 -5.52 -24.27 -1.25
CA ALA A 448 -4.10 -24.16 -0.93
C ALA A 448 -3.43 -23.00 -1.70
N THR A 449 -3.74 -22.85 -3.00
CA THR A 449 -3.16 -21.76 -3.80
C THR A 449 -3.66 -20.39 -3.36
N THR A 450 -4.97 -20.26 -3.12
CA THR A 450 -5.59 -18.97 -2.77
C THR A 450 -5.11 -18.50 -1.41
N LEU A 451 -5.13 -19.36 -0.40
CA LEU A 451 -4.63 -19.02 0.95
C LEU A 451 -3.14 -18.69 0.92
N ALA A 452 -2.33 -19.40 0.13
CA ALA A 452 -0.91 -19.08 -0.01
C ALA A 452 -0.66 -17.73 -0.71
N ASN A 453 -1.54 -17.31 -1.64
CA ASN A 453 -1.46 -15.98 -2.25
C ASN A 453 -1.89 -14.89 -1.27
N ALA A 454 -2.93 -15.13 -0.47
CA ALA A 454 -3.37 -14.21 0.58
C ALA A 454 -2.30 -14.03 1.67
N GLU A 455 -1.70 -15.13 2.16
CA GLU A 455 -0.60 -15.10 3.14
C GLU A 455 0.62 -14.32 2.64
N LYS A 456 0.95 -14.44 1.35
CA LYS A 456 2.03 -13.66 0.72
C LYS A 456 1.65 -12.21 0.42
N GLY A 457 0.39 -11.84 0.65
CA GLY A 457 -0.16 -10.53 0.36
C GLY A 457 -0.30 -10.22 -1.13
N TYR A 458 -0.37 -11.24 -2.01
CA TYR A 458 -0.58 -11.06 -3.45
C TYR A 458 -2.06 -10.85 -3.81
N ILE A 459 -2.97 -11.19 -2.91
CA ILE A 459 -4.39 -10.85 -2.95
C ILE A 459 -4.79 -10.33 -1.56
N VAL A 460 -5.88 -9.58 -1.48
CA VAL A 460 -6.41 -9.02 -0.23
C VAL A 460 -6.86 -10.14 0.73
N GLU A 461 -6.86 -9.89 2.05
CA GLU A 461 -7.21 -10.91 3.05
C GLU A 461 -8.69 -11.32 2.99
N ASP A 462 -9.54 -10.38 2.60
CA ASP A 462 -10.99 -10.53 2.42
C ASP A 462 -11.35 -10.96 0.98
N PHE A 463 -10.44 -11.67 0.30
CA PHE A 463 -10.58 -12.13 -1.09
C PHE A 463 -11.91 -12.85 -1.40
N THR A 464 -12.63 -13.37 -0.41
CA THR A 464 -13.95 -14.01 -0.59
C THR A 464 -15.08 -13.03 -0.94
N ARG A 465 -14.85 -11.72 -0.73
CA ARG A 465 -15.75 -10.64 -1.14
C ARG A 465 -15.67 -10.33 -2.63
N ASP A 466 -14.65 -10.84 -3.32
CA ASP A 466 -14.51 -10.61 -4.76
C ASP A 466 -15.63 -11.32 -5.55
N PRO A 467 -16.33 -10.62 -6.46
CA PRO A 467 -17.44 -11.20 -7.20
C PRO A 467 -17.02 -12.33 -8.15
N ALA A 468 -15.76 -12.38 -8.60
CA ALA A 468 -15.30 -13.34 -9.59
C ALA A 468 -15.52 -14.81 -9.17
N TRP A 469 -15.43 -15.10 -7.87
CA TRP A 469 -15.69 -16.44 -7.33
C TRP A 469 -17.10 -16.95 -7.65
N TYR A 470 -18.06 -16.04 -7.76
CA TYR A 470 -19.46 -16.36 -7.98
C TYR A 470 -19.86 -16.21 -9.45
N THR A 471 -19.31 -15.20 -10.13
CA THR A 471 -19.57 -14.99 -11.57
C THR A 471 -19.04 -16.15 -12.41
N ASP A 472 -17.89 -16.72 -12.04
CA ASP A 472 -17.29 -17.86 -12.73
C ASP A 472 -18.22 -19.09 -12.76
N ILE A 473 -19.07 -19.27 -11.74
CA ILE A 473 -20.08 -20.34 -11.73
C ILE A 473 -21.15 -20.08 -12.80
N ARG A 474 -21.58 -18.83 -12.97
CA ARG A 474 -22.58 -18.47 -13.98
C ARG A 474 -22.02 -18.65 -15.39
N ASP A 475 -20.80 -18.17 -15.60
CA ASP A 475 -20.09 -18.31 -16.88
C ASP A 475 -19.86 -19.78 -17.24
N LEU A 476 -19.52 -20.61 -16.25
CA LEU A 476 -19.37 -22.05 -16.45
C LEU A 476 -20.70 -22.72 -16.84
N VAL A 477 -21.82 -22.33 -16.20
CA VAL A 477 -23.14 -22.86 -16.56
C VAL A 477 -23.52 -22.47 -17.99
N ASP A 478 -23.20 -21.24 -18.42
CA ASP A 478 -23.45 -20.78 -19.79
C ASP A 478 -22.58 -21.52 -20.81
N ASP A 479 -21.31 -21.80 -20.48
CA ASP A 479 -20.41 -22.57 -21.34
C ASP A 479 -20.88 -24.03 -21.54
N TYR A 480 -21.48 -24.64 -20.53
CA TYR A 480 -22.08 -25.97 -20.69
C TYR A 480 -23.33 -25.94 -21.58
N GLY A 481 -24.05 -24.81 -21.62
CA GLY A 481 -25.19 -24.57 -22.50
C GLY A 481 -26.18 -25.73 -22.48
N SER A 482 -26.45 -26.31 -23.66
CA SER A 482 -27.42 -27.40 -23.83
C SER A 482 -27.09 -28.71 -23.10
N ARG A 483 -25.89 -28.84 -22.52
CA ARG A 483 -25.53 -30.00 -21.67
C ARG A 483 -26.19 -29.93 -20.28
N ILE A 484 -26.77 -28.78 -19.91
CA ILE A 484 -27.57 -28.59 -18.72
C ILE A 484 -29.01 -28.29 -19.17
N ASP A 485 -30.00 -28.93 -18.52
CA ASP A 485 -31.40 -28.55 -18.72
C ASP A 485 -31.61 -27.05 -18.45
N ALA A 486 -32.33 -26.36 -19.33
CA ALA A 486 -32.44 -24.90 -19.27
C ALA A 486 -33.04 -24.40 -17.95
N ALA A 487 -33.99 -25.13 -17.36
CA ALA A 487 -34.58 -24.77 -16.08
C ALA A 487 -33.60 -24.99 -14.92
N VAL A 488 -32.79 -26.05 -14.98
CA VAL A 488 -31.70 -26.29 -14.03
C VAL A 488 -30.63 -25.19 -14.15
N GLY A 489 -30.16 -24.88 -15.36
CA GLY A 489 -29.18 -23.82 -15.59
C GLY A 489 -29.65 -22.45 -15.09
N THR A 490 -30.92 -22.11 -15.32
CA THR A 490 -31.52 -20.86 -14.81
C THR A 490 -31.48 -20.80 -13.28
N ARG A 491 -31.79 -21.90 -12.59
CA ARG A 491 -31.76 -21.96 -11.12
C ARG A 491 -30.35 -21.88 -10.57
N LEU A 492 -29.39 -22.61 -11.15
CA LEU A 492 -27.98 -22.56 -10.73
C LEU A 492 -27.45 -21.12 -10.81
N LYS A 493 -27.73 -20.40 -11.91
CA LYS A 493 -27.33 -19.00 -12.07
C LYS A 493 -28.02 -18.06 -11.08
N ALA A 494 -29.29 -18.29 -10.77
CA ALA A 494 -30.01 -17.51 -9.77
C ALA A 494 -29.42 -17.71 -8.37
N SER A 495 -29.11 -18.95 -7.98
CA SER A 495 -28.44 -19.24 -6.70
C SER A 495 -27.03 -18.66 -6.66
N ALA A 496 -26.27 -18.69 -7.77
CA ALA A 496 -24.96 -18.06 -7.85
C ALA A 496 -25.03 -16.54 -7.68
N ALA A 497 -26.03 -15.87 -8.29
CA ALA A 497 -26.25 -14.44 -8.12
C ALA A 497 -26.64 -14.06 -6.67
N GLN A 498 -27.37 -14.93 -5.96
CA GLN A 498 -27.61 -14.73 -4.52
C GLN A 498 -26.33 -14.93 -3.72
N ALA A 499 -25.56 -15.99 -3.98
CA ALA A 499 -24.29 -16.24 -3.31
C ALA A 499 -23.33 -15.05 -3.47
N GLU A 500 -23.25 -14.46 -4.67
CA GLU A 500 -22.51 -13.23 -4.96
C GLU A 500 -22.99 -12.06 -4.10
N ALA A 501 -24.29 -11.77 -4.11
CA ALA A 501 -24.85 -10.65 -3.36
C ALA A 501 -24.59 -10.74 -1.84
N TYR A 502 -24.61 -11.95 -1.26
CA TYR A 502 -24.30 -12.15 0.15
C TYR A 502 -22.79 -12.21 0.42
N GLY A 503 -22.02 -12.86 -0.45
CA GLY A 503 -20.57 -12.99 -0.32
C GLY A 503 -19.85 -11.65 -0.42
N THR A 504 -20.21 -10.83 -1.42
CA THR A 504 -19.75 -9.44 -1.54
C THR A 504 -20.22 -8.55 -0.39
N ALA A 505 -21.25 -8.95 0.38
CA ALA A 505 -21.70 -8.24 1.58
C ALA A 505 -21.06 -8.76 2.89
N ASP A 506 -20.07 -9.65 2.80
CA ASP A 506 -19.44 -10.41 3.90
C ASP A 506 -20.38 -11.35 4.67
N ASP A 507 -21.58 -11.63 4.17
CA ASP A 507 -22.47 -12.63 4.76
C ASP A 507 -22.08 -14.03 4.26
N LYS A 508 -20.96 -14.52 4.78
CA LYS A 508 -20.33 -15.78 4.38
C LYS A 508 -21.25 -16.99 4.58
N TYR A 509 -22.03 -17.01 5.66
CA TYR A 509 -22.93 -18.12 5.95
C TYR A 509 -24.09 -18.20 4.95
N THR A 510 -24.71 -17.06 4.62
CA THR A 510 -25.78 -17.03 3.62
C THR A 510 -25.24 -17.30 2.22
N ALA A 511 -24.03 -16.83 1.89
CA ALA A 511 -23.36 -17.18 0.65
C ALA A 511 -23.13 -18.71 0.53
N ILE A 512 -22.62 -19.35 1.59
CA ILE A 512 -22.47 -20.82 1.67
C ILE A 512 -23.80 -21.52 1.45
N PHE A 513 -24.90 -21.05 2.05
CA PHE A 513 -26.23 -21.64 1.86
C PHE A 513 -26.63 -21.73 0.38
N TYR A 514 -26.43 -20.65 -0.39
CA TYR A 514 -26.76 -20.66 -1.82
C TYR A 514 -25.78 -21.49 -2.66
N LEU A 515 -24.50 -21.56 -2.27
CA LEU A 515 -23.53 -22.45 -2.92
C LEU A 515 -23.84 -23.94 -2.64
N GLU A 516 -24.33 -24.27 -1.44
CA GLU A 516 -24.81 -25.62 -1.12
C GLU A 516 -26.06 -25.99 -1.92
N ASP A 517 -26.96 -25.03 -2.15
CA ASP A 517 -28.09 -25.22 -3.05
C ASP A 517 -27.63 -25.52 -4.49
N ILE A 518 -26.63 -24.80 -5.01
CA ILE A 518 -26.01 -25.11 -6.32
C ILE A 518 -25.47 -26.55 -6.33
N ALA A 519 -24.73 -26.94 -5.31
CA ALA A 519 -24.15 -28.28 -5.23
C ALA A 519 -25.22 -29.40 -5.13
N SER A 520 -26.29 -29.16 -4.38
CA SER A 520 -27.45 -30.05 -4.26
C SER A 520 -28.18 -30.21 -5.60
N GLN A 521 -28.44 -29.09 -6.29
CA GLN A 521 -29.08 -29.08 -7.60
C GLN A 521 -28.21 -29.78 -8.65
N ALA A 522 -26.91 -29.52 -8.69
CA ALA A 522 -25.99 -30.19 -9.59
C ALA A 522 -26.02 -31.71 -9.37
N THR A 523 -25.93 -32.15 -8.11
CA THR A 523 -25.91 -33.58 -7.75
C THR A 523 -27.20 -34.29 -8.13
N SER A 524 -28.35 -33.66 -7.90
CA SER A 524 -29.66 -34.32 -8.07
C SER A 524 -30.25 -34.17 -9.47
N ARG A 525 -29.83 -33.16 -10.25
CA ARG A 525 -30.51 -32.78 -11.50
C ARG A 525 -29.63 -32.81 -12.74
N ILE A 526 -28.30 -32.89 -12.61
CA ILE A 526 -27.39 -32.99 -13.77
C ILE A 526 -26.96 -34.46 -13.94
N SER A 527 -27.43 -35.08 -15.02
CA SER A 527 -27.12 -36.48 -15.34
C SER A 527 -25.73 -36.66 -15.95
N ASP A 528 -25.24 -35.67 -16.71
CA ASP A 528 -23.88 -35.69 -17.27
C ASP A 528 -22.86 -35.54 -16.14
N ALA A 529 -22.06 -36.59 -15.92
CA ALA A 529 -21.11 -36.65 -14.83
C ALA A 529 -20.03 -35.57 -14.91
N ALA A 530 -19.51 -35.28 -16.12
CA ALA A 530 -18.46 -34.29 -16.28
C ALA A 530 -18.96 -32.87 -16.01
N VAL A 531 -20.18 -32.57 -16.47
CA VAL A 531 -20.86 -31.29 -16.22
C VAL A 531 -21.18 -31.12 -14.75
N ARG A 532 -21.77 -32.15 -14.12
CA ARG A 532 -22.06 -32.14 -12.68
C ARG A 532 -20.79 -31.88 -11.87
N ASP A 533 -19.73 -32.64 -12.16
CA ASP A 533 -18.48 -32.52 -11.42
C ASP A 533 -17.80 -31.17 -11.67
N GLY A 534 -17.95 -30.57 -12.86
CA GLY A 534 -17.50 -29.21 -13.16
C GLY A 534 -18.19 -28.15 -12.30
N VAL A 535 -19.52 -28.19 -12.20
CA VAL A 535 -20.29 -27.28 -11.32
C VAL A 535 -19.92 -27.51 -9.86
N LEU A 536 -19.79 -28.77 -9.43
CA LEU A 536 -19.39 -29.11 -8.06
C LEU A 536 -17.98 -28.61 -7.72
N ARG A 537 -17.01 -28.72 -8.64
CA ARG A 537 -15.64 -28.20 -8.46
C ARG A 537 -15.64 -26.72 -8.09
N GLN A 538 -16.36 -25.89 -8.84
CA GLN A 538 -16.44 -24.45 -8.58
C GLN A 538 -17.18 -24.17 -7.26
N ALA A 539 -18.41 -24.66 -7.10
CA ALA A 539 -19.23 -24.37 -5.92
C ALA A 539 -18.55 -24.82 -4.62
N ARG A 540 -17.97 -26.03 -4.60
CA ARG A 540 -17.28 -26.58 -3.42
C ARG A 540 -15.98 -25.85 -3.10
N ALA A 541 -15.27 -25.35 -4.11
CA ALA A 541 -14.06 -24.55 -3.88
C ALA A 541 -14.41 -23.22 -3.19
N VAL A 542 -15.45 -22.52 -3.65
CA VAL A 542 -15.90 -21.27 -3.02
C VAL A 542 -16.41 -21.51 -1.59
N ILE A 543 -17.18 -22.58 -1.36
CA ILE A 543 -17.60 -22.97 0.01
C ILE A 543 -16.38 -23.17 0.92
N ALA A 544 -15.37 -23.91 0.45
CA ALA A 544 -14.18 -24.18 1.25
C ALA A 544 -13.35 -22.92 1.54
N LEU A 545 -13.26 -21.97 0.59
CA LEU A 545 -12.63 -20.68 0.79
C LEU A 545 -13.39 -19.82 1.82
N LEU A 546 -14.72 -19.76 1.74
CA LEU A 546 -15.56 -19.07 2.71
C LEU A 546 -15.41 -19.68 4.11
N GLN A 547 -15.41 -21.01 4.21
CA GLN A 547 -15.21 -21.72 5.47
C GLN A 547 -13.81 -21.45 6.05
N ALA A 548 -12.76 -21.50 5.22
CA ALA A 548 -11.41 -21.17 5.64
C ALA A 548 -11.31 -19.71 6.14
N SER A 549 -12.03 -18.78 5.50
CA SER A 549 -12.10 -17.37 5.94
C SER A 549 -12.87 -17.19 7.25
N ILE A 550 -13.90 -18.03 7.52
CA ILE A 550 -14.61 -18.07 8.81
C ILE A 550 -13.71 -18.63 9.92
N ASP A 551 -12.97 -19.69 9.61
CA ASP A 551 -12.13 -20.40 10.57
C ASP A 551 -10.78 -19.69 10.83
N ASN A 552 -10.43 -18.71 10.00
CA ASN A 552 -9.19 -17.94 10.15
C ASN A 552 -9.25 -17.10 11.45
N PRO A 553 -8.28 -17.20 12.36
CA PRO A 553 -8.28 -16.39 13.58
C PRO A 553 -8.29 -14.90 13.24
N THR A 554 -9.36 -14.19 13.62
CA THR A 554 -9.55 -12.76 13.36
C THR A 554 -8.67 -11.84 14.22
N SER A 555 -7.82 -12.42 15.07
CA SER A 555 -6.78 -11.71 15.81
C SER A 555 -5.72 -12.70 16.29
N THR A 556 -4.45 -12.32 16.18
CA THR A 556 -3.34 -13.01 16.86
C THR A 556 -2.54 -11.98 17.63
N SER A 557 -2.06 -12.34 18.83
CA SER A 557 -1.19 -11.47 19.62
C SER A 557 0.15 -12.17 19.82
N THR A 558 1.23 -11.53 19.34
CA THR A 558 2.59 -11.92 19.67
C THR A 558 3.21 -10.89 20.60
N THR A 559 3.95 -11.35 21.61
CA THR A 559 4.59 -10.44 22.56
C THR A 559 6.01 -10.18 22.07
N GLY A 560 6.29 -8.96 21.63
CA GLY A 560 7.64 -8.50 21.32
C GLY A 560 8.31 -7.90 22.54
N THR A 561 9.53 -8.32 22.86
CA THR A 561 10.33 -7.71 23.93
C THR A 561 11.31 -6.72 23.33
N VAL A 562 11.16 -5.42 23.63
CA VAL A 562 12.20 -4.42 23.37
C VAL A 562 13.22 -4.48 24.50
N GLY A 563 14.50 -4.67 24.18
CA GLY A 563 15.59 -4.80 25.16
C GLY A 563 16.69 -3.76 24.94
N GLY A 564 17.35 -3.36 26.03
CA GLY A 564 18.60 -2.59 26.05
C GLY A 564 19.57 -3.21 27.03
N ALA A 565 20.88 -3.13 26.77
CA ALA A 565 21.93 -3.68 27.63
C ALA A 565 22.65 -2.56 28.40
N VAL A 566 22.82 -2.75 29.71
CA VAL A 566 23.70 -1.91 30.55
C VAL A 566 24.97 -2.71 30.86
N PRO A 567 26.16 -2.26 30.43
CA PRO A 567 27.41 -2.96 30.76
C PRO A 567 27.68 -2.92 32.27
N ALA A 568 27.98 -4.06 32.88
CA ALA A 568 28.41 -4.13 34.27
C ALA A 568 29.66 -3.26 34.47
N THR A 569 29.51 -2.14 35.18
CA THR A 569 30.57 -1.16 35.39
C THR A 569 30.79 -0.98 36.89
N LEU A 570 32.04 -1.15 37.33
CA LEU A 570 32.48 -0.84 38.69
C LEU A 570 33.81 -0.10 38.62
N ALA A 571 33.83 1.20 38.92
CA ALA A 571 35.01 2.04 38.82
C ALA A 571 35.17 2.93 40.05
N LEU A 572 36.40 2.98 40.58
CA LEU A 572 36.82 3.82 41.70
C LEU A 572 38.09 4.57 41.31
N SER A 573 38.10 5.89 41.50
CA SER A 573 39.32 6.70 41.41
C SER A 573 39.54 7.49 42.70
N VAL A 574 40.78 7.55 43.17
CA VAL A 574 41.18 8.35 44.34
C VAL A 574 41.81 9.66 43.85
N GLY A 575 41.39 10.78 44.44
CA GLY A 575 41.93 12.11 44.17
C GLY A 575 43.33 12.33 44.78
N ALA A 576 43.71 13.59 44.94
CA ALA A 576 45.01 13.94 45.53
C ALA A 576 45.15 13.37 46.96
N PRO A 577 46.37 12.93 47.38
CA PRO A 577 46.60 12.43 48.73
C PRO A 577 46.25 13.48 49.80
N ALA A 578 45.53 13.04 50.84
CA ALA A 578 45.23 13.89 52.00
C ALA A 578 46.53 14.24 52.76
N THR A 579 46.72 15.52 53.09
CA THR A 579 47.91 16.00 53.82
C THR A 579 47.48 16.70 55.10
N PHE A 580 47.98 16.24 56.25
CA PHE A 580 47.80 16.94 57.52
C PHE A 580 48.70 18.18 57.59
N GLY A 581 48.28 19.19 58.36
CA GLY A 581 49.17 20.26 58.79
C GLY A 581 50.26 19.78 59.75
N THR A 582 51.16 20.68 60.14
CA THR A 582 52.26 20.36 61.07
C THR A 582 51.75 19.94 62.45
N PHE A 583 52.16 18.77 62.92
CA PHE A 583 51.86 18.32 64.29
C PHE A 583 52.65 19.12 65.32
N THR A 584 51.97 19.59 66.37
CA THR A 584 52.55 20.47 67.40
C THR A 584 52.89 19.67 68.66
N PRO A 585 54.18 19.58 69.08
CA PRO A 585 54.56 18.87 70.29
C PRO A 585 53.96 19.50 71.56
N GLY A 586 53.60 18.68 72.54
CA GLY A 586 53.17 19.16 73.86
C GLY A 586 51.73 19.69 73.93
N VAL A 587 50.94 19.53 72.87
CA VAL A 587 49.55 19.98 72.78
C VAL A 587 48.67 18.81 72.35
N GLU A 588 47.57 18.58 73.07
CA GLU A 588 46.57 17.61 72.63
C GLU A 588 45.69 18.24 71.54
N GLN A 589 45.72 17.66 70.34
CA GLN A 589 44.97 18.17 69.19
C GLN A 589 44.61 17.05 68.21
N GLU A 590 43.40 17.11 67.65
CA GLU A 590 42.99 16.31 66.52
C GLU A 590 43.25 17.05 65.20
N TYR A 591 44.04 16.43 64.33
CA TYR A 591 44.34 16.91 62.99
C TYR A 591 43.42 16.23 61.99
N THR A 592 42.89 16.99 61.04
CA THR A 592 42.00 16.48 59.99
C THR A 592 42.55 16.81 58.60
N ALA A 593 42.33 15.92 57.64
CA ALA A 593 42.63 16.10 56.22
C ALA A 593 41.62 15.33 55.38
N THR A 594 41.38 15.73 54.14
CA THR A 594 40.38 15.09 53.26
C THR A 594 40.97 14.70 51.90
N SER A 595 40.35 13.71 51.26
CA SER A 595 40.58 13.34 49.86
C SER A 595 39.25 12.93 49.21
N ASP A 596 39.10 13.21 47.91
CA ASP A 596 37.90 12.89 47.16
C ASP A 596 38.04 11.54 46.45
N LEU A 597 37.02 10.69 46.61
CA LEU A 597 36.86 9.45 45.87
C LEU A 597 35.77 9.64 44.81
N SER A 598 35.96 9.10 43.61
CA SER A 598 34.95 9.09 42.54
C SER A 598 34.47 7.67 42.32
N VAL A 599 33.16 7.44 42.45
CA VAL A 599 32.53 6.11 42.36
C VAL A 599 31.54 6.08 41.20
N THR A 600 31.68 5.06 40.35
CA THR A 600 30.70 4.72 39.31
C THR A 600 30.34 3.24 39.43
N SER A 601 29.06 2.94 39.55
CA SER A 601 28.54 1.57 39.60
C SER A 601 27.20 1.44 38.89
N THR A 602 27.03 0.39 38.10
CA THR A 602 25.73 -0.03 37.56
C THR A 602 24.96 -0.95 38.53
N ALA A 603 25.63 -1.48 39.55
CA ALA A 603 25.06 -2.40 40.52
C ALA A 603 24.20 -1.67 41.56
N GLY A 604 23.18 -2.36 42.06
CA GLY A 604 22.27 -1.85 43.09
C GLY A 604 22.75 -2.03 44.53
N ASP A 605 23.93 -2.61 44.74
CA ASP A 605 24.45 -3.04 46.05
C ASP A 605 25.96 -2.75 46.23
N ALA A 606 26.48 -1.71 45.57
CA ALA A 606 27.90 -1.39 45.66
C ALA A 606 28.30 -0.97 47.09
N ALA A 607 29.47 -1.42 47.53
CA ALA A 607 30.04 -1.14 48.85
C ALA A 607 31.49 -0.62 48.72
N LEU A 608 31.78 0.49 49.39
CA LEU A 608 33.10 1.10 49.48
C LEU A 608 33.67 0.89 50.88
N SER A 609 34.86 0.31 50.93
CA SER A 609 35.57 0.01 52.17
C SER A 609 36.99 0.57 52.14
N VAL A 610 37.58 0.74 53.33
CA VAL A 610 38.98 1.16 53.51
C VAL A 610 39.72 0.11 54.34
N SER A 611 40.95 -0.22 53.95
CA SER A 611 41.82 -1.11 54.72
C SER A 611 42.06 -0.56 56.13
N ALA A 612 42.29 -1.44 57.12
CA ALA A 612 42.62 -1.04 58.48
C ALA A 612 43.80 -0.02 58.48
N PRO A 613 43.57 1.24 58.89
CA PRO A 613 44.49 2.33 58.63
C PRO A 613 45.81 2.23 59.40
N GLY A 614 45.84 1.56 60.56
CA GLY A 614 47.07 1.40 61.36
C GLY A 614 47.58 2.72 61.93
N PHE A 615 48.90 2.89 62.02
CA PHE A 615 49.55 4.09 62.59
C PHE A 615 50.35 4.82 61.51
N LEU A 616 50.36 6.15 61.56
CA LEU A 616 51.32 6.93 60.77
C LEU A 616 52.74 6.68 61.29
N THR A 617 53.68 6.48 60.36
CA THR A 617 55.06 6.15 60.69
C THR A 617 56.05 7.16 60.14
N ASN A 618 57.08 7.48 60.93
CA ASN A 618 58.28 8.21 60.53
C ASN A 618 59.49 7.27 60.74
N GLY A 619 59.95 6.65 59.65
CA GLY A 619 60.90 5.54 59.72
C GLY A 619 60.33 4.36 60.52
N ALA A 620 61.12 3.81 61.45
CA ALA A 620 60.67 2.72 62.33
C ALA A 620 59.75 3.18 63.48
N PHE A 621 59.52 4.49 63.64
CA PHE A 621 58.70 5.04 64.72
C PHE A 621 57.24 5.19 64.28
N SER A 622 56.31 4.68 65.08
CA SER A 622 54.86 4.83 64.88
C SER A 622 54.29 5.83 65.88
N LEU A 623 53.32 6.62 65.45
CA LEU A 623 52.53 7.42 66.40
C LEU A 623 51.77 6.52 67.37
N ALA A 624 51.48 7.04 68.57
CA ALA A 624 50.80 6.30 69.62
C ALA A 624 49.32 6.07 69.30
N GLU A 625 48.66 7.05 68.67
CA GLU A 625 47.25 6.96 68.30
C GLU A 625 47.10 6.52 66.82
N PRO A 626 46.13 5.64 66.51
CA PRO A 626 45.94 5.16 65.16
C PRO A 626 45.37 6.26 64.25
N LEU A 627 45.73 6.18 62.96
CA LEU A 627 45.07 6.96 61.93
C LEU A 627 43.62 6.49 61.82
N ARG A 628 42.66 7.41 61.78
CA ARG A 628 41.25 7.10 61.55
C ARG A 628 40.82 7.60 60.18
N VAL A 629 40.01 6.80 59.48
CA VAL A 629 39.45 7.16 58.18
C VAL A 629 37.94 6.99 58.24
N GLU A 630 37.22 8.07 57.92
CA GLU A 630 35.77 8.12 57.86
C GLU A 630 35.34 8.40 56.43
N LEU A 631 34.48 7.55 55.87
CA LEU A 631 33.88 7.76 54.56
C LEU A 631 32.54 8.46 54.72
N ALA A 632 32.31 9.55 53.97
CA ALA A 632 31.02 10.24 53.98
C ALA A 632 29.86 9.36 53.46
N LYS A 633 30.19 8.33 52.67
CA LYS A 633 29.28 7.30 52.17
C LYS A 633 30.06 6.03 51.87
N SER A 634 29.51 4.87 52.23
CA SER A 634 30.19 3.57 52.05
C SER A 634 29.31 2.51 51.36
N ALA A 635 28.07 2.83 51.01
CA ALA A 635 27.16 1.90 50.36
C ALA A 635 26.18 2.61 49.42
N TRP A 636 25.74 1.89 48.39
CA TRP A 636 24.74 2.33 47.43
C TRP A 636 23.66 1.27 47.31
N THR A 637 22.41 1.72 47.30
CA THR A 637 21.21 0.87 47.10
C THR A 637 20.66 1.00 45.68
N GLY A 638 21.46 1.57 44.76
CA GLY A 638 21.10 1.84 43.36
C GLY A 638 22.33 2.30 42.56
N PRO A 639 22.25 2.35 41.22
CA PRO A 639 23.37 2.75 40.38
C PRO A 639 23.80 4.19 40.68
N THR A 640 25.08 4.46 40.50
CA THR A 640 25.66 5.78 40.68
C THR A 640 26.68 6.09 39.58
N SER A 641 26.81 7.37 39.23
CA SER A 641 27.71 7.83 38.16
C SER A 641 28.55 9.00 38.64
N ASN A 642 29.86 8.78 38.71
CA ASN A 642 30.86 9.77 39.11
C ASN A 642 30.56 10.44 40.46
N GLU A 643 29.87 9.75 41.36
CA GLU A 643 29.53 10.31 42.66
C GLU A 643 30.78 10.52 43.50
N LYS A 644 30.87 11.71 44.09
CA LYS A 644 32.01 12.10 44.92
C LYS A 644 31.76 11.70 46.36
N VAL A 645 32.69 10.94 46.93
CA VAL A 645 32.69 10.54 48.33
C VAL A 645 33.93 11.13 48.98
N VAL A 646 33.73 11.95 50.02
CA VAL A 646 34.84 12.50 50.80
C VAL A 646 35.32 11.45 51.80
N ALA A 647 36.62 11.13 51.76
CA ALA A 647 37.32 10.40 52.81
C ALA A 647 37.99 11.40 53.76
N THR A 648 37.58 11.39 55.03
CA THR A 648 38.15 12.23 56.08
C THR A 648 39.13 11.43 56.91
N PHE A 649 40.37 11.90 56.96
CA PHE A 649 41.46 11.34 57.75
C PHE A 649 41.58 12.13 59.05
N LYS A 650 41.70 11.45 60.18
CA LYS A 650 41.89 12.06 61.50
C LYS A 650 43.07 11.46 62.22
N GLN A 651 43.94 12.29 62.76
CA GLN A 651 45.05 11.89 63.60
C GLN A 651 45.01 12.68 64.91
N LEU A 652 44.79 11.98 66.02
CA LEU A 652 44.94 12.56 67.36
C LEU A 652 46.42 12.53 67.75
N ILE A 653 46.91 13.63 68.30
CA ILE A 653 48.18 13.69 69.03
C ILE A 653 47.84 14.12 70.44
N LYS A 654 48.20 13.33 71.45
CA LYS A 654 48.01 13.69 72.87
C LYS A 654 49.15 14.54 73.37
N LYS A 655 48.91 15.26 74.47
CA LYS A 655 49.88 16.19 75.08
C LYS A 655 51.26 15.58 75.34
N ASN A 656 51.31 14.28 75.69
CA ASN A 656 52.54 13.58 76.06
C ASN A 656 53.05 12.62 74.97
N ASP A 657 52.47 12.63 73.77
CA ASP A 657 52.89 11.76 72.68
C ASP A 657 54.24 12.21 72.11
N ALA A 658 55.14 11.25 71.89
CA ALA A 658 56.44 11.53 71.30
C ALA A 658 56.31 11.82 69.80
N LEU A 659 56.90 12.93 69.35
CA LEU A 659 57.00 13.30 67.94
C LEU A 659 58.48 13.38 67.53
N ARG A 660 58.80 12.87 66.34
CA ARG A 660 60.11 12.94 65.69
C ARG A 660 60.06 13.92 64.53
N THR A 661 61.14 14.66 64.32
CA THR A 661 61.29 15.51 63.14
C THR A 661 61.22 14.66 61.87
N GLY A 662 60.46 15.11 60.87
CA GLY A 662 60.31 14.44 59.57
C GLY A 662 58.87 14.10 59.23
N ALA A 663 58.67 13.51 58.05
CA ALA A 663 57.34 13.19 57.53
C ALA A 663 56.81 11.88 58.14
N TYR A 664 55.52 11.91 58.47
CA TYR A 664 54.76 10.74 58.90
C TYR A 664 53.83 10.33 57.76
N SER A 665 53.84 9.04 57.39
CA SER A 665 53.00 8.55 56.30
C SER A 665 52.44 7.16 56.59
N LYS A 666 51.34 6.84 55.91
CA LYS A 666 50.73 5.52 55.89
C LYS A 666 49.90 5.35 54.63
N THR A 667 50.06 4.23 53.95
CA THR A 667 49.22 3.85 52.81
C THR A 667 47.94 3.18 53.31
N VAL A 668 46.79 3.62 52.77
CA VAL A 668 45.49 2.96 52.93
C VAL A 668 44.95 2.57 51.56
N THR A 669 44.25 1.44 51.48
CA THR A 669 43.63 0.93 50.27
C THR A 669 42.12 1.12 50.35
N PHE A 670 41.52 1.71 49.32
CA PHE A 670 40.07 1.77 49.15
C PHE A 670 39.61 0.70 48.17
N THR A 671 38.56 -0.03 48.53
CA THR A 671 38.00 -1.11 47.72
C THR A 671 36.52 -0.85 47.48
N LEU A 672 36.15 -0.77 46.20
CA LEU A 672 34.75 -0.77 45.76
C LEU A 672 34.39 -2.18 45.28
N SER A 673 33.32 -2.76 45.82
CA SER A 673 32.84 -4.11 45.49
C SER A 673 31.32 -4.13 45.31
N THR A 674 30.81 -5.18 44.67
CA THR A 674 29.37 -5.50 44.55
C THR A 674 29.24 -7.03 44.56
N THR A 675 28.11 -7.55 45.04
CA THR A 675 27.79 -8.99 44.94
C THR A 675 26.94 -9.33 43.72
N ASN A 676 26.37 -8.34 43.03
CA ASN A 676 25.48 -8.49 41.88
C ASN A 676 25.85 -7.44 40.78
N PRO A 677 26.90 -7.68 39.99
CA PRO A 677 27.50 -6.70 39.06
C PRO A 677 26.64 -6.33 37.84
#